data_AF-A0A3M1REL3-F1
#
_entry.id   AF-A0A3M1REL3-F1
#
_cell.length_a   1.000
_cell.length_b   1.000
_cell.length_c   1.000
_cell.angle_alpha   90.00
_cell.angle_beta   90.00
_cell.angle_gamma   90.00
#
_symmetry.space_group_name_H-M   'P 1'
#
loop_
_entity.id
_entity.type
_entity.pdbx_description
1 polymer ?
#
loop_
_entity_poly.entity_id
_entity_poly.type
_entity_poly.pdbx_seq_one_letter_code
_entity_poly.pdbx_strand_id
1 'polypeptide(L)'
;MLKRSIDICLALLGLTFFLPLLPLLGLLIKLDSRGPIFYLCDRVGKGGEVFKMYKLRTMYETLVDIGTSVSPAGDPRVTPVGRFLRRTKLNEFPQLFNILKGEMTFVGPRPESPDLAALYPEEAQKIFSVTPGLVGPNQILGRNEEEWYPPDADPQQYYIESILPHKLPLDLEYVEQSSTFKDLKYILLGVKETLFKAISWKFVLQKRSQIYLLLADAGLVILSFVLAHLLRFEGLPEGPYHRFFLQLLPLVVVIRLSCFLYFGLYKTLIRYLSTADIIAVCKAVSLGSFLLVGLSFFLDLRPFSRAVFLIDWLCLILFMSSLRLGLRFLWERRAKKPVNRNQRRVLIFGAGDAGVLAYQSLMAEKGKFDVVGFLDDDPAKRHKMLFGKRVLGDRFNLEAVAKLYRVHEILLAIPSAPPQEVARVVQACQRAGVQFRIFPTLKDTGTPSLFNPSSPERDLAFLLGQEEMGVDMPTIRRLVQGRRVLVAGASSAVGIELCRQLLRFAPQKLIIIDHDEAYLTELLIHLLEEASADQIVPLLCPSGGTEEKSEEIVSTYRPEIVFQLGLRKYPPLFDFQIEHLAWRNSLSTFHLARQAAQNGCQYFVLVSSLEAARRDHPLSASLRTVELSLRLFFAAQQTTLVTVRLCDVLESRGGIVALLEQQIIGRQRLLLPRREIKHPFLSKQGAVRFLLGSLALADTLPSEQAGIFVCTRSKALSLAEIAGRLATLYGLQLEEEIPVEYLPPLEGESSPGTPRSTGEEPPLGSTQNPGIGIMREEPPAEMQEVSRNIQPLFTRPVQDFFNVNWYDHTQHLLLREGTR
;
A
#
# COMPACT_ATOMS: atom_id res chain seq x y z
N MET A 1 -1.94 -26.03 -54.44
CA MET A 1 -2.34 -27.44 -54.33
C MET A 1 -1.35 -28.26 -53.50
N LEU A 2 -0.08 -28.39 -53.89
CA LEU A 2 0.91 -29.25 -53.19
C LEU A 2 1.08 -28.95 -51.69
N LYS A 3 1.28 -27.68 -51.30
CA LYS A 3 1.42 -27.27 -49.88
C LYS A 3 0.20 -27.68 -49.04
N ARG A 4 -1.00 -27.51 -49.60
CA ARG A 4 -2.26 -27.86 -48.92
C ARG A 4 -2.38 -29.37 -48.69
N SER A 5 -1.99 -30.18 -49.67
CA SER A 5 -1.99 -31.64 -49.53
C SER A 5 -1.02 -32.10 -48.44
N ILE A 6 0.17 -31.49 -48.37
CA ILE A 6 1.16 -31.75 -47.33
C ILE A 6 0.60 -31.38 -45.95
N ASP A 7 -0.02 -30.20 -45.81
CA ASP A 7 -0.63 -29.77 -44.56
C ASP A 7 -1.70 -30.74 -44.06
N ILE A 8 -2.58 -31.22 -44.95
CA ILE A 8 -3.63 -32.19 -44.59
C ILE A 8 -3.00 -33.51 -44.14
N CYS A 9 -2.01 -34.04 -44.88
CA CYS A 9 -1.35 -35.30 -44.53
C CYS A 9 -0.65 -35.23 -43.17
N LEU A 10 0.11 -34.15 -42.92
CA LEU A 10 0.79 -33.94 -41.65
C LEU A 10 -0.18 -33.70 -40.49
N ALA A 11 -1.30 -33.01 -40.72
CA ALA A 11 -2.32 -32.79 -39.70
C ALA A 11 -3.02 -34.10 -39.30
N LEU A 12 -3.37 -34.94 -40.28
CA LEU A 12 -3.95 -36.26 -40.02
C LEU A 12 -2.97 -37.17 -39.26
N LEU A 13 -1.70 -37.17 -39.64
CA LEU A 13 -0.66 -37.90 -38.93
C LEU A 13 -0.53 -37.41 -37.48
N GLY A 14 -0.42 -36.09 -37.28
CA GLY A 14 -0.32 -35.48 -35.95
C GLY A 14 -1.54 -35.76 -35.06
N LEU A 15 -2.75 -35.72 -35.63
CA LEU A 15 -3.99 -36.04 -34.93
C LEU A 15 -4.06 -37.51 -34.52
N THR A 16 -3.53 -38.43 -35.32
CA THR A 16 -3.46 -39.85 -34.97
C THR A 16 -2.70 -40.09 -33.67
N PHE A 17 -1.62 -39.34 -33.43
CA PHE A 17 -0.85 -39.40 -32.17
C PHE A 17 -1.47 -38.56 -31.05
N PHE A 18 -2.13 -37.45 -31.37
CA PHE A 18 -2.69 -36.53 -30.37
C PHE A 18 -4.02 -37.01 -29.79
N LEU A 19 -4.89 -37.62 -30.60
CA LEU A 19 -6.23 -38.05 -30.17
C LEU A 19 -6.21 -39.01 -28.96
N PRO A 20 -5.31 -40.02 -28.88
CA PRO A 20 -5.21 -40.86 -27.69
C PRO A 20 -4.76 -40.11 -26.43
N LEU A 21 -3.97 -39.04 -26.58
CA LEU A 21 -3.48 -38.22 -25.46
C LEU A 21 -4.50 -37.20 -24.97
N LEU A 22 -5.43 -36.78 -25.84
CA LEU A 22 -6.39 -35.72 -25.56
C LEU A 22 -7.29 -35.98 -24.33
N PRO A 23 -7.84 -37.19 -24.08
CA PRO A 23 -8.61 -37.47 -22.87
C PRO A 23 -7.79 -37.29 -21.59
N LEU A 24 -6.52 -37.71 -21.60
CA LEU A 24 -5.61 -37.55 -20.47
C LEU A 24 -5.30 -36.08 -20.21
N LEU A 25 -4.98 -35.31 -21.26
CA LEU A 25 -4.74 -33.86 -21.14
C LEU A 25 -6.00 -33.11 -20.69
N GLY A 26 -7.16 -33.48 -21.22
CA GLY A 26 -8.46 -32.93 -20.82
C GLY A 26 -8.78 -33.20 -19.35
N LEU A 27 -8.51 -34.41 -18.87
CA LEU A 27 -8.63 -34.77 -17.46
C LEU A 27 -7.67 -33.94 -16.59
N LEU A 28 -6.41 -33.79 -16.98
CA LEU A 28 -5.45 -32.95 -16.26
C LEU A 28 -5.92 -31.50 -16.15
N ILE A 29 -6.46 -30.93 -17.24
CA ILE A 29 -6.99 -29.55 -17.27
C ILE A 29 -8.22 -29.40 -16.37
N LYS A 30 -9.15 -30.37 -16.40
CA LYS A 30 -10.36 -30.37 -15.55
C LYS A 30 -10.04 -30.57 -14.07
N LEU A 31 -8.98 -31.30 -13.76
CA LEU A 31 -8.52 -31.53 -12.39
C LEU A 31 -7.73 -30.34 -11.82
N ASP A 32 -7.16 -29.48 -12.67
CA ASP A 32 -6.38 -28.31 -12.27
C ASP A 32 -7.26 -27.06 -12.06
N SER A 33 -8.26 -26.84 -12.93
CA SER A 33 -9.19 -25.71 -12.81
C SER A 33 -10.59 -26.04 -13.34
N ARG A 34 -11.64 -25.36 -12.83
CA ARG A 34 -13.02 -25.46 -13.34
C ARG A 34 -13.13 -24.81 -14.72
N GLY A 35 -14.06 -25.27 -15.55
CA GLY A 35 -14.37 -24.73 -16.91
C GLY A 35 -14.06 -25.67 -18.09
N PRO A 36 -14.10 -25.19 -19.35
CA PRO A 36 -13.92 -26.01 -20.55
C PRO A 36 -12.48 -26.47 -20.78
N ILE A 37 -12.30 -27.61 -21.47
CA ILE A 37 -10.99 -28.16 -21.83
C ILE A 37 -10.33 -27.32 -22.94
N PHE A 38 -11.13 -26.97 -23.95
CA PHE A 38 -10.71 -26.14 -25.05
C PHE A 38 -10.91 -24.67 -24.73
N TYR A 39 -9.93 -23.86 -25.14
CA TYR A 39 -10.01 -22.41 -25.17
C TYR A 39 -10.03 -21.98 -26.64
N LEU A 40 -11.08 -21.26 -27.00
CA LEU A 40 -11.28 -20.70 -28.33
C LEU A 40 -10.95 -19.22 -28.28
N CYS A 41 -9.89 -18.82 -28.97
CA CYS A 41 -9.48 -17.41 -29.05
C CYS A 41 -9.64 -16.88 -30.46
N ASP A 42 -10.14 -15.65 -30.55
CA ASP A 42 -10.25 -14.92 -31.82
C ASP A 42 -8.87 -14.53 -32.34
N ARG A 43 -8.64 -14.78 -33.63
CA ARG A 43 -7.39 -14.47 -34.31
C ARG A 43 -7.63 -14.00 -35.73
N VAL A 44 -6.74 -13.13 -36.20
CA VAL A 44 -6.77 -12.62 -37.57
C VAL A 44 -6.11 -13.63 -38.51
N GLY A 45 -6.83 -14.01 -39.56
CA GLY A 45 -6.42 -14.95 -40.59
C GLY A 45 -6.16 -14.27 -41.94
N LYS A 46 -6.17 -15.08 -43.01
CA LYS A 46 -5.96 -14.60 -44.37
C LYS A 46 -7.06 -13.61 -44.78
N GLY A 47 -6.69 -12.50 -45.40
CA GLY A 47 -7.62 -11.45 -45.81
C GLY A 47 -8.13 -10.57 -44.66
N GLY A 48 -7.56 -10.70 -43.45
CA GLY A 48 -8.02 -9.98 -42.27
C GLY A 48 -9.24 -10.60 -41.59
N GLU A 49 -9.74 -11.75 -42.07
CA GLU A 49 -10.90 -12.42 -41.50
C GLU A 49 -10.59 -13.03 -40.13
N VAL A 50 -11.49 -12.87 -39.16
CA VAL A 50 -11.32 -13.41 -37.81
C VAL A 50 -11.81 -14.85 -37.76
N PHE A 51 -11.00 -15.75 -37.19
CA PHE A 51 -11.36 -17.16 -36.96
C PHE A 51 -11.10 -17.60 -35.52
N LYS A 52 -11.75 -18.69 -35.10
CA LYS A 52 -11.58 -19.29 -33.77
C LYS A 52 -10.40 -20.27 -33.78
N MET A 53 -9.28 -19.86 -33.20
CA MET A 53 -8.11 -20.72 -33.03
C MET A 53 -8.30 -21.66 -31.83
N TYR A 54 -8.17 -22.97 -32.05
CA TYR A 54 -8.32 -23.98 -31.00
C TYR A 54 -7.06 -24.12 -30.17
N LYS A 55 -7.17 -24.01 -28.84
CA LYS A 55 -6.09 -24.33 -27.89
C LYS A 55 -6.61 -25.19 -26.74
N LEU A 56 -5.73 -25.93 -26.09
CA LEU A 56 -6.03 -26.42 -24.75
C LEU A 56 -5.95 -25.26 -23.76
N ARG A 57 -6.88 -25.23 -22.81
CA ARG A 57 -6.92 -24.18 -21.80
C ARG A 57 -5.69 -24.25 -20.90
N THR A 58 -5.03 -23.11 -20.72
CA THR A 58 -3.83 -22.97 -19.88
C THR A 58 -3.97 -21.90 -18.79
N MET A 59 -5.07 -21.16 -18.76
CA MET A 59 -5.36 -20.10 -17.79
C MET A 59 -6.60 -20.45 -16.95
N TYR A 60 -6.72 -19.84 -15.78
CA TYR A 60 -7.93 -19.93 -14.95
C TYR A 60 -9.11 -19.32 -15.70
N GLU A 61 -10.28 -19.96 -15.60
CA GLU A 61 -11.52 -19.38 -16.12
C GLU A 61 -11.99 -18.27 -15.18
N THR A 62 -12.21 -17.09 -15.73
CA THR A 62 -12.75 -15.93 -15.02
C THR A 62 -13.99 -15.41 -15.71
N LEU A 63 -14.91 -14.88 -14.91
CA LEU A 63 -16.17 -14.29 -15.39
C LEU A 63 -15.97 -12.88 -15.97
N VAL A 64 -14.79 -12.31 -15.79
CA VAL A 64 -14.42 -10.96 -16.23
C VAL A 64 -13.11 -11.07 -16.99
N ASP A 65 -12.96 -10.26 -18.03
CA ASP A 65 -11.71 -10.14 -18.78
C ASP A 65 -10.61 -9.55 -17.85
N ILE A 66 -9.48 -10.25 -17.74
CA ILE A 66 -8.45 -9.99 -16.71
C ILE A 66 -7.16 -9.47 -17.35
N GLY A 67 -7.26 -8.39 -18.10
CA GLY A 67 -6.12 -7.64 -18.61
C GLY A 67 -5.64 -8.10 -19.98
N THR A 68 -4.40 -7.76 -20.31
CA THR A 68 -3.89 -7.73 -21.70
C THR A 68 -3.80 -9.11 -22.34
N SER A 69 -3.91 -9.15 -23.68
CA SER A 69 -3.75 -10.35 -24.53
C SER A 69 -2.35 -10.98 -24.46
N VAL A 70 -1.39 -10.24 -23.90
CA VAL A 70 0.00 -10.63 -23.70
C VAL A 70 0.16 -11.34 -22.35
N SER A 71 1.01 -12.37 -22.30
CA SER A 71 1.20 -13.20 -21.10
C SER A 71 2.70 -13.38 -20.82
N PRO A 72 3.32 -12.54 -19.96
CA PRO A 72 4.73 -12.63 -19.62
C PRO A 72 5.03 -13.83 -18.70
N ALA A 73 6.31 -14.18 -18.55
CA ALA A 73 6.75 -15.26 -17.68
C ALA A 73 6.32 -15.01 -16.23
N GLY A 74 5.69 -16.01 -15.62
CA GLY A 74 5.19 -15.91 -14.25
C GLY A 74 3.78 -15.33 -14.11
N ASP A 75 3.07 -15.08 -15.22
CA ASP A 75 1.69 -14.60 -15.24
C ASP A 75 0.77 -15.41 -14.30
N PRO A 76 0.17 -14.77 -13.28
CA PRO A 76 -0.63 -15.45 -12.25
C PRO A 76 -1.91 -16.06 -12.82
N ARG A 77 -2.37 -15.65 -14.01
CA ARG A 77 -3.53 -16.21 -14.70
C ARG A 77 -3.27 -17.64 -15.19
N VAL A 78 -2.00 -18.04 -15.37
CA VAL A 78 -1.62 -19.35 -15.93
C VAL A 78 -1.63 -20.43 -14.85
N THR A 79 -2.40 -21.49 -15.10
CA THR A 79 -2.55 -22.59 -14.14
C THR A 79 -1.29 -23.46 -14.08
N PRO A 80 -1.07 -24.24 -13.00
CA PRO A 80 0.05 -25.16 -12.92
C PRO A 80 0.15 -26.18 -14.07
N VAL A 81 -0.96 -26.80 -14.48
CA VAL A 81 -1.01 -27.68 -15.66
C VAL A 81 -0.87 -26.84 -16.93
N GLY A 82 -1.45 -25.64 -16.98
CA GLY A 82 -1.30 -24.71 -18.09
C GLY A 82 0.16 -24.36 -18.40
N ARG A 83 0.98 -24.11 -17.39
CA ARG A 83 2.44 -23.89 -17.54
C ARG A 83 3.13 -25.09 -18.16
N PHE A 84 2.77 -26.31 -17.76
CA PHE A 84 3.29 -27.53 -18.38
C PHE A 84 2.90 -27.60 -19.87
N LEU A 85 1.62 -27.39 -20.19
CA LEU A 85 1.11 -27.46 -21.55
C LEU A 85 1.73 -26.39 -22.48
N ARG A 86 1.92 -25.16 -22.00
CA ARG A 86 2.59 -24.08 -22.77
C ARG A 86 4.05 -24.39 -23.06
N ARG A 87 4.75 -24.94 -22.07
CA ARG A 87 6.16 -25.28 -22.18
C ARG A 87 6.43 -26.42 -23.15
N THR A 88 5.59 -27.45 -23.14
CA THR A 88 5.66 -28.56 -24.09
C THR A 88 5.03 -28.22 -25.44
N LYS A 89 4.37 -27.06 -25.55
CA LYS A 89 3.54 -26.62 -26.70
C LYS A 89 2.38 -27.58 -27.01
N LEU A 90 2.06 -28.51 -26.10
CA LEU A 90 0.91 -29.42 -26.24
C LEU A 90 -0.42 -28.65 -26.27
N ASN A 91 -0.46 -27.44 -25.72
CA ASN A 91 -1.66 -26.60 -25.81
C ASN A 91 -2.00 -26.13 -27.23
N GLU A 92 -1.06 -26.15 -28.16
CA GLU A 92 -1.25 -25.68 -29.55
C GLU A 92 -1.67 -26.83 -30.49
N PHE A 93 -1.60 -28.10 -30.07
CA PHE A 93 -1.98 -29.25 -30.89
C PHE A 93 -3.44 -29.27 -31.40
N PRO A 94 -4.44 -28.72 -30.67
CA PRO A 94 -5.78 -28.58 -31.24
C PRO A 94 -5.84 -27.73 -32.52
N GLN A 95 -4.83 -26.90 -32.81
CA GLN A 95 -4.73 -26.13 -34.06
C GLN A 95 -4.60 -27.02 -35.30
N LEU A 96 -4.25 -28.31 -35.15
CA LEU A 96 -4.31 -29.27 -36.26
C LEU A 96 -5.72 -29.36 -36.86
N PHE A 97 -6.77 -29.13 -36.07
CA PHE A 97 -8.14 -29.02 -36.58
C PHE A 97 -8.35 -27.74 -37.41
N ASN A 98 -7.75 -26.60 -37.03
CA ASN A 98 -7.77 -25.38 -37.85
C ASN A 98 -7.03 -25.61 -39.19
N ILE A 99 -5.93 -26.37 -39.17
CA ILE A 99 -5.22 -26.76 -40.39
C ILE A 99 -6.12 -27.61 -41.27
N LEU A 100 -6.81 -28.63 -40.75
CA LEU A 100 -7.76 -29.40 -41.56
C LEU A 100 -8.89 -28.55 -42.15
N LYS A 101 -9.41 -27.56 -41.43
CA LYS A 101 -10.42 -26.62 -41.92
C LYS A 101 -9.93 -25.66 -43.00
N GLY A 102 -8.61 -25.45 -43.09
CA GLY A 102 -8.01 -24.51 -44.05
C GLY A 102 -7.86 -23.08 -43.53
N GLU A 103 -8.19 -22.85 -42.25
CA GLU A 103 -8.01 -21.58 -41.55
C GLU A 103 -6.53 -21.32 -41.21
N MET A 104 -5.73 -22.39 -41.09
CA MET A 104 -4.29 -22.35 -40.79
C MET A 104 -3.49 -23.30 -41.71
N THR A 105 -2.17 -23.11 -41.76
CA THR A 105 -1.17 -23.99 -42.39
C THR A 105 -0.11 -24.43 -41.37
N PHE A 106 0.74 -25.43 -41.68
CA PHE A 106 1.84 -25.78 -40.78
C PHE A 106 2.90 -24.68 -40.72
N VAL A 107 3.20 -24.02 -41.84
CA VAL A 107 4.24 -22.98 -41.92
C VAL A 107 3.69 -21.67 -42.45
N GLY A 108 3.81 -20.64 -41.62
CA GLY A 108 3.32 -19.29 -41.90
C GLY A 108 3.48 -18.33 -40.71
N PRO A 109 3.21 -17.03 -40.91
CA PRO A 109 3.23 -16.04 -39.84
C PRO A 109 2.28 -16.41 -38.69
N ARG A 110 2.60 -15.97 -37.46
CA ARG A 110 1.79 -16.31 -36.28
C ARG A 110 0.41 -15.61 -36.36
N PRO A 111 -0.71 -16.32 -36.12
CA PRO A 111 -2.01 -15.68 -36.03
C PRO A 111 -2.07 -14.76 -34.81
N GLU A 112 -2.27 -13.47 -35.04
CA GLU A 112 -2.28 -12.41 -34.02
C GLU A 112 -3.69 -12.12 -33.48
N SER A 113 -3.80 -11.64 -32.25
CA SER A 113 -5.10 -11.24 -31.68
C SER A 113 -5.62 -9.95 -32.32
N PRO A 114 -6.95 -9.76 -32.48
CA PRO A 114 -7.50 -8.60 -33.18
C PRO A 114 -7.09 -7.24 -32.59
N ASP A 115 -6.99 -7.17 -31.26
CA ASP A 115 -6.54 -5.98 -30.51
C ASP A 115 -5.09 -5.60 -30.81
N LEU A 116 -4.19 -6.58 -30.97
CA LEU A 116 -2.79 -6.35 -31.32
C LEU A 116 -2.59 -6.14 -32.82
N ALA A 117 -3.34 -6.87 -33.65
CA ALA A 117 -3.31 -6.74 -35.10
C ALA A 117 -3.77 -5.34 -35.56
N ALA A 118 -4.71 -4.71 -34.85
CA ALA A 118 -5.15 -3.33 -35.11
C ALA A 118 -4.03 -2.28 -34.92
N LEU A 119 -2.97 -2.64 -34.19
CA LEU A 119 -1.82 -1.76 -33.92
C LEU A 119 -0.68 -1.96 -34.93
N TYR A 120 -0.84 -2.82 -35.92
CA TYR A 120 0.20 -3.09 -36.91
C TYR A 120 0.34 -1.92 -37.89
N PRO A 121 1.57 -1.49 -38.25
CA PRO A 121 1.78 -0.47 -39.27
C PRO A 121 1.29 -0.96 -40.64
N GLU A 122 0.95 -0.03 -41.55
CA GLU A 122 0.38 -0.37 -42.87
C GLU A 122 1.25 -1.36 -43.66
N GLU A 123 2.57 -1.22 -43.58
CA GLU A 123 3.54 -2.11 -44.23
C GLU A 123 3.42 -3.58 -43.76
N ALA A 124 3.03 -3.78 -42.51
CA ALA A 124 2.84 -5.10 -41.91
C ALA A 124 1.51 -5.76 -42.28
N GLN A 125 0.57 -5.06 -42.91
CA GLN A 125 -0.71 -5.65 -43.33
C GLN A 125 -0.54 -6.74 -44.41
N LYS A 126 0.58 -6.72 -45.15
CA LYS A 126 0.94 -7.80 -46.09
C LYS A 126 1.02 -9.17 -45.42
N ILE A 127 1.27 -9.24 -44.11
CA ILE A 127 1.28 -10.49 -43.34
C ILE A 127 -0.09 -11.19 -43.39
N PHE A 128 -1.19 -10.42 -43.42
CA PHE A 128 -2.54 -10.96 -43.50
C PHE A 128 -2.92 -11.42 -44.92
N SER A 129 -2.06 -11.26 -45.92
CA SER A 129 -2.33 -11.77 -47.29
C SER A 129 -2.14 -13.28 -47.43
N VAL A 130 -1.47 -13.93 -46.47
CA VAL A 130 -1.18 -15.37 -46.45
C VAL A 130 -1.93 -16.09 -45.33
N THR A 131 -2.08 -17.41 -45.44
CA THR A 131 -2.67 -18.20 -44.35
C THR A 131 -1.69 -18.30 -43.17
N PRO A 132 -2.14 -18.05 -41.92
CA PRO A 132 -1.29 -18.09 -40.74
C PRO A 132 -0.81 -19.51 -40.42
N GLY A 133 0.36 -19.61 -39.80
CA GLY A 133 1.06 -20.87 -39.52
C GLY A 133 1.06 -21.30 -38.06
N LEU A 134 1.03 -22.62 -37.84
CA LEU A 134 1.34 -23.23 -36.53
C LEU A 134 2.81 -23.01 -36.15
N VAL A 135 3.72 -23.15 -37.12
CA VAL A 135 5.16 -22.90 -36.99
C VAL A 135 5.57 -21.78 -37.94
N GLY A 136 6.52 -20.96 -37.53
CA GLY A 136 7.06 -19.88 -38.35
C GLY A 136 8.38 -19.37 -37.77
N PRO A 137 9.07 -18.47 -38.47
CA PRO A 137 10.37 -17.95 -38.05
C PRO A 137 10.29 -17.33 -36.64
N ASN A 138 9.24 -16.56 -36.38
CA ASN A 138 8.99 -15.94 -35.10
C ASN A 138 8.64 -16.94 -33.98
N GLN A 139 7.90 -18.00 -34.28
CA GLN A 139 7.55 -19.04 -33.30
C GLN A 139 8.76 -19.86 -32.86
N ILE A 140 9.77 -19.97 -33.72
CA ILE A 140 11.02 -20.68 -33.44
C ILE A 140 11.97 -19.81 -32.63
N LEU A 141 12.22 -18.56 -33.08
CA LEU A 141 13.09 -17.61 -32.38
C LEU A 141 12.48 -17.16 -31.04
N GLY A 142 11.18 -16.83 -31.05
CA GLY A 142 10.38 -16.42 -29.90
C GLY A 142 9.69 -17.56 -29.16
N ARG A 143 10.25 -18.79 -29.17
CA ARG A 143 9.63 -19.95 -28.49
C ARG A 143 9.28 -19.65 -27.02
N ASN A 144 10.20 -18.97 -26.34
CA ASN A 144 10.10 -18.51 -24.97
C ASN A 144 9.98 -16.98 -24.91
N GLU A 145 9.22 -16.38 -25.82
CA GLU A 145 8.96 -14.93 -25.81
C GLU A 145 8.44 -14.43 -24.45
N GLU A 146 7.70 -15.26 -23.71
CA GLU A 146 7.26 -14.98 -22.34
C GLU A 146 8.45 -14.58 -21.43
N GLU A 147 9.67 -15.06 -21.69
CA GLU A 147 10.89 -14.76 -20.93
C GLU A 147 11.59 -13.45 -21.35
N TRP A 148 11.15 -12.79 -22.42
CA TRP A 148 11.78 -11.56 -22.95
C TRP A 148 11.29 -10.27 -22.28
N TYR A 149 10.21 -10.36 -21.51
CA TYR A 149 9.60 -9.21 -20.83
C TYR A 149 10.42 -8.82 -19.59
N PRO A 150 10.85 -7.55 -19.47
CA PRO A 150 11.48 -7.04 -18.27
C PRO A 150 10.50 -7.09 -17.08
N PRO A 151 11.00 -7.25 -15.84
CA PRO A 151 10.16 -7.34 -14.65
C PRO A 151 9.34 -6.07 -14.36
N ASP A 152 9.73 -4.92 -14.89
CA ASP A 152 9.20 -3.60 -14.51
C ASP A 152 8.51 -2.85 -15.66
N ALA A 153 8.37 -3.50 -16.83
CA ALA A 153 7.78 -2.91 -18.01
C ALA A 153 6.31 -3.31 -18.16
N ASP A 154 5.46 -2.38 -18.61
CA ASP A 154 4.09 -2.70 -19.03
C ASP A 154 4.15 -3.73 -20.18
N PRO A 155 3.60 -4.95 -20.02
CA PRO A 155 3.70 -6.00 -21.02
C PRO A 155 3.13 -5.63 -22.40
N GLN A 156 2.08 -4.81 -22.44
CA GLN A 156 1.46 -4.42 -23.71
C GLN A 156 2.28 -3.33 -24.40
N GLN A 157 2.74 -2.33 -23.63
CA GLN A 157 3.59 -1.28 -24.18
C GLN A 157 4.95 -1.84 -24.64
N TYR A 158 5.57 -2.70 -23.84
CA TYR A 158 6.84 -3.33 -24.19
C TYR A 158 6.71 -4.24 -25.43
N TYR A 159 5.57 -4.92 -25.59
CA TYR A 159 5.31 -5.70 -26.79
C TYR A 159 5.36 -4.80 -28.04
N ILE A 160 4.67 -3.66 -28.01
CA ILE A 160 4.57 -2.74 -29.15
C ILE A 160 5.92 -2.08 -29.44
N GLU A 161 6.63 -1.60 -28.42
CA GLU A 161 7.85 -0.81 -28.60
C GLU A 161 9.09 -1.66 -28.85
N SER A 162 9.17 -2.86 -28.28
CA SER A 162 10.40 -3.66 -28.26
C SER A 162 10.28 -5.00 -28.97
N ILE A 163 9.16 -5.72 -28.86
CA ILE A 163 9.04 -7.08 -29.42
C ILE A 163 8.55 -7.05 -30.88
N LEU A 164 7.50 -6.27 -31.14
CA LEU A 164 6.87 -6.18 -32.45
C LEU A 164 7.84 -5.71 -33.56
N PRO A 165 8.69 -4.68 -33.37
CA PRO A 165 9.62 -4.23 -34.42
C PRO A 165 10.67 -5.28 -34.82
N HIS A 166 11.02 -6.19 -33.90
CA HIS A 166 11.94 -7.30 -34.19
C HIS A 166 11.26 -8.48 -34.89
N LYS A 167 9.96 -8.68 -34.63
CA LYS A 167 9.17 -9.77 -35.21
C LYS A 167 8.74 -9.49 -36.65
N LEU A 168 8.29 -8.26 -36.91
CA LEU A 168 7.68 -7.89 -38.20
C LEU A 168 8.59 -8.19 -39.42
N PRO A 169 9.90 -7.85 -39.42
CA PRO A 169 10.77 -8.11 -40.56
C PRO A 169 10.88 -9.60 -40.92
N LEU A 170 10.89 -10.48 -39.91
CA LEU A 170 11.05 -11.92 -40.09
C LEU A 170 9.82 -12.57 -40.74
N ASP A 171 8.62 -12.13 -40.33
CA ASP A 171 7.37 -12.61 -40.93
C ASP A 171 7.18 -12.03 -42.34
N LEU A 172 7.57 -10.76 -42.58
CA LEU A 172 7.55 -10.15 -43.92
C LEU A 172 8.53 -10.85 -44.88
N GLU A 173 9.76 -11.15 -44.45
CA GLU A 173 10.74 -11.90 -45.25
C GLU A 173 10.22 -13.30 -45.62
N TYR A 174 9.50 -13.95 -44.70
CA TYR A 174 8.86 -15.23 -44.99
C TYR A 174 7.77 -15.10 -46.05
N VAL A 175 6.91 -14.07 -45.96
CA VAL A 175 5.85 -13.80 -46.93
C VAL A 175 6.41 -13.54 -48.33
N GLU A 176 7.51 -12.79 -48.42
CA GLU A 176 8.16 -12.45 -49.70
C GLU A 176 8.90 -13.64 -50.34
N GLN A 177 9.50 -14.52 -49.54
CA GLN A 177 10.37 -15.61 -50.02
C GLN A 177 9.89 -17.01 -49.63
N SER A 178 8.57 -17.23 -49.61
CA SER A 178 8.01 -18.53 -49.23
C SER A 178 8.30 -19.62 -50.27
N SER A 179 8.79 -20.79 -49.82
CA SER A 179 9.02 -21.97 -50.67
C SER A 179 8.81 -23.27 -49.89
N THR A 180 8.47 -24.36 -50.58
CA THR A 180 8.18 -25.66 -49.94
C THR A 180 9.41 -26.24 -49.22
N PHE A 181 10.62 -25.93 -49.70
CA PHE A 181 11.86 -26.33 -49.04
C PHE A 181 12.11 -25.53 -47.74
N LYS A 182 11.85 -24.21 -47.77
CA LYS A 182 11.93 -23.34 -46.57
C LYS A 182 10.88 -23.78 -45.53
N ASP A 183 9.70 -24.20 -45.97
CA ASP A 183 8.65 -24.76 -45.10
C ASP A 183 9.10 -26.05 -44.39
N LEU A 184 9.65 -27.01 -45.13
CA LEU A 184 10.16 -28.25 -44.53
C LEU A 184 11.28 -27.98 -43.50
N LYS A 185 12.18 -27.03 -43.81
CA LYS A 185 13.23 -26.58 -42.88
C LYS A 185 12.64 -26.03 -41.59
N TYR A 186 11.61 -25.18 -41.66
CA TYR A 186 10.99 -24.61 -40.47
C TYR A 186 10.22 -25.66 -39.64
N ILE A 187 9.58 -26.64 -40.28
CA ILE A 187 8.95 -27.77 -39.56
C ILE A 187 10.01 -28.55 -38.77
N LEU A 188 11.12 -28.92 -39.39
CA LEU A 188 12.21 -29.67 -38.74
C LEU A 188 12.84 -28.86 -37.59
N LEU A 189 13.06 -27.57 -37.80
CA LEU A 189 13.62 -26.67 -36.78
C LEU A 189 12.65 -26.50 -35.60
N GLY A 190 11.36 -26.34 -35.88
CA GLY A 190 10.30 -26.25 -34.87
C GLY A 190 10.18 -27.53 -34.03
N VAL A 191 10.27 -28.71 -34.64
CA VAL A 191 10.28 -30.00 -33.92
C VAL A 191 11.52 -30.13 -33.04
N LYS A 192 12.71 -29.83 -33.59
CA LYS A 192 13.98 -29.85 -32.84
C LYS A 192 13.91 -28.95 -31.61
N GLU A 193 13.52 -27.69 -31.79
CA GLU A 193 13.40 -26.73 -30.69
C GLU A 193 12.33 -27.14 -29.68
N THR A 194 11.27 -27.82 -30.12
CA THR A 194 10.24 -28.35 -29.23
C THR A 194 10.71 -29.48 -28.34
N LEU A 195 11.44 -30.44 -28.88
CA LEU A 195 11.90 -31.60 -28.11
C LEU A 195 13.07 -31.25 -27.18
N PHE A 196 14.06 -30.50 -27.65
CA PHE A 196 15.28 -30.22 -26.88
C PHE A 196 15.08 -29.17 -25.76
N LYS A 197 14.17 -28.20 -25.93
CA LYS A 197 13.92 -27.16 -24.90
C LYS A 197 12.71 -27.46 -23.98
N ALA A 198 11.87 -28.45 -24.29
CA ALA A 198 10.73 -28.80 -23.43
C ALA A 198 11.16 -29.33 -22.04
N ILE A 199 12.26 -30.10 -21.97
CA ILE A 199 12.77 -30.69 -20.72
C ILE A 199 13.97 -29.88 -20.25
N SER A 200 13.75 -28.87 -19.41
CA SER A 200 14.84 -28.12 -18.77
C SER A 200 15.07 -28.65 -17.36
N TRP A 201 16.34 -28.96 -17.09
CA TRP A 201 16.81 -29.56 -15.84
C TRP A 201 16.39 -28.78 -14.59
N LYS A 202 16.14 -27.47 -14.68
CA LYS A 202 15.60 -26.62 -13.59
C LYS A 202 14.21 -27.05 -13.09
N PHE A 203 13.36 -27.67 -13.91
CA PHE A 203 12.02 -28.12 -13.52
C PHE A 203 12.03 -29.40 -12.67
N VAL A 204 12.90 -30.35 -13.05
CA VAL A 204 13.18 -31.56 -12.27
C VAL A 204 13.73 -31.18 -10.90
N LEU A 205 14.57 -30.13 -10.85
CA LEU A 205 15.14 -29.57 -9.61
C LEU A 205 14.08 -28.88 -8.71
N GLN A 206 13.02 -28.29 -9.25
CA GLN A 206 11.96 -27.60 -8.49
C GLN A 206 10.91 -28.53 -7.87
N LYS A 207 10.63 -29.69 -8.48
CA LYS A 207 9.65 -30.69 -7.97
C LYS A 207 10.30 -31.89 -7.28
N ARG A 208 11.55 -31.72 -6.84
CA ARG A 208 12.36 -32.75 -6.16
C ARG A 208 11.56 -33.58 -5.15
N SER A 209 10.81 -32.96 -4.24
CA SER A 209 10.07 -33.68 -3.21
C SER A 209 8.93 -34.57 -3.74
N GLN A 210 8.24 -34.18 -4.81
CA GLN A 210 7.19 -34.99 -5.43
C GLN A 210 7.78 -36.14 -6.24
N ILE A 211 8.91 -35.89 -6.90
CA ILE A 211 9.66 -36.91 -7.64
C ILE A 211 10.25 -37.93 -6.66
N TYR A 212 10.84 -37.48 -5.54
CA TYR A 212 11.33 -38.38 -4.49
C TYR A 212 10.21 -39.21 -3.88
N LEU A 213 9.01 -38.65 -3.67
CA LEU A 213 7.87 -39.40 -3.16
C LEU A 213 7.35 -40.42 -4.18
N LEU A 214 7.29 -40.07 -5.46
CA LEU A 214 6.90 -41.00 -6.53
C LEU A 214 7.91 -42.14 -6.68
N LEU A 215 9.21 -41.83 -6.61
CA LEU A 215 10.28 -42.84 -6.63
C LEU A 215 10.24 -43.73 -5.38
N ALA A 216 9.98 -43.15 -4.20
CA ALA A 216 9.82 -43.91 -2.96
C ALA A 216 8.60 -44.84 -3.04
N ASP A 217 7.44 -44.35 -3.50
CA ASP A 217 6.23 -45.14 -3.68
C ASP A 217 6.43 -46.24 -4.73
N ALA A 218 7.13 -45.97 -5.84
CA ALA A 218 7.49 -46.99 -6.83
C ALA A 218 8.40 -48.08 -6.21
N GLY A 219 9.38 -47.67 -5.39
CA GLY A 219 10.21 -48.58 -4.62
C GLY A 219 9.41 -49.43 -3.63
N LEU A 220 8.43 -48.84 -2.94
CA LEU A 220 7.55 -49.55 -2.02
C LEU A 220 6.62 -50.56 -2.73
N VAL A 221 6.15 -50.24 -3.94
CA VAL A 221 5.39 -51.19 -4.77
C VAL A 221 6.24 -52.40 -5.12
N ILE A 222 7.47 -52.17 -5.58
CA ILE A 222 8.40 -53.26 -5.92
C ILE A 222 8.73 -54.08 -4.68
N LEU A 223 9.08 -53.42 -3.57
CA LEU A 223 9.43 -54.06 -2.30
C LEU A 223 8.27 -54.89 -1.77
N SER A 224 7.06 -54.35 -1.73
CA SER A 224 5.85 -55.06 -1.28
C SER A 224 5.58 -56.30 -2.11
N PHE A 225 5.66 -56.19 -3.45
CA PHE A 225 5.37 -57.30 -4.34
C PHE A 225 6.42 -58.41 -4.26
N VAL A 226 7.71 -58.05 -4.16
CA VAL A 226 8.81 -59.02 -3.95
C VAL A 226 8.68 -59.67 -2.57
N LEU A 227 8.41 -58.90 -1.52
CA LEU A 227 8.24 -59.42 -0.17
C LEU A 227 7.04 -60.36 -0.07
N ALA A 228 5.93 -60.03 -0.73
CA ALA A 228 4.75 -60.89 -0.79
C ALA A 228 5.03 -62.24 -1.46
N HIS A 229 5.92 -62.26 -2.45
CA HIS A 229 6.38 -63.49 -3.06
C HIS A 229 7.28 -64.29 -2.11
N LEU A 230 8.28 -63.63 -1.50
CA LEU A 230 9.20 -64.25 -0.53
C LEU A 230 8.44 -64.88 0.66
N LEU A 231 7.47 -64.16 1.23
CA LEU A 231 6.66 -64.65 2.35
C LEU A 231 5.74 -65.82 1.96
N ARG A 232 5.35 -65.91 0.69
CA ARG A 232 4.44 -66.96 0.22
C ARG A 232 5.16 -68.26 -0.14
N PHE A 233 6.37 -68.15 -0.67
CA PHE A 233 7.12 -69.26 -1.29
C PHE A 233 8.48 -69.53 -0.62
N GLU A 234 8.83 -68.82 0.45
CA GLU A 234 10.06 -69.01 1.23
C GLU A 234 11.36 -68.85 0.39
N GLY A 235 11.30 -68.09 -0.72
CA GLY A 235 12.43 -67.90 -1.62
C GLY A 235 12.12 -66.99 -2.82
N LEU A 236 13.15 -66.61 -3.57
CA LEU A 236 12.99 -65.88 -4.83
C LEU A 236 12.43 -66.82 -5.91
N PRO A 237 11.74 -66.29 -6.94
CA PRO A 237 11.19 -67.15 -7.97
C PRO A 237 12.32 -67.82 -8.76
N GLU A 238 12.34 -69.15 -8.75
CA GLU A 238 13.30 -69.97 -9.50
C GLU A 238 12.66 -70.57 -10.77
N GLY A 239 13.48 -70.87 -11.78
CA GLY A 239 13.04 -71.49 -13.03
C GLY A 239 12.20 -70.57 -13.95
N PRO A 240 11.25 -71.11 -14.75
CA PRO A 240 10.49 -70.34 -15.74
C PRO A 240 9.63 -69.23 -15.10
N TYR A 241 9.25 -69.38 -13.83
CA TYR A 241 8.50 -68.39 -13.06
C TYR A 241 9.27 -67.09 -12.82
N HIS A 242 10.60 -67.13 -12.81
CA HIS A 242 11.44 -65.94 -12.68
C HIS A 242 11.24 -64.95 -13.81
N ARG A 243 11.22 -65.44 -15.06
CA ARG A 243 11.02 -64.60 -16.25
C ARG A 243 9.62 -63.98 -16.26
N PHE A 244 8.60 -64.75 -15.89
CA PHE A 244 7.23 -64.24 -15.78
C PHE A 244 7.09 -63.20 -14.65
N PHE A 245 7.72 -63.43 -13.50
CA PHE A 245 7.74 -62.46 -12.41
C PHE A 245 8.37 -61.12 -12.85
N LEU A 246 9.51 -61.17 -13.55
CA LEU A 246 10.16 -59.98 -14.09
C LEU A 246 9.34 -59.26 -15.18
N GLN A 247 8.57 -59.99 -15.98
CA GLN A 247 7.67 -59.39 -16.99
C GLN A 247 6.42 -58.76 -16.36
N LEU A 248 5.91 -59.35 -15.27
CA LEU A 248 4.74 -58.84 -14.56
C LEU A 248 5.07 -57.61 -13.70
N LEU A 249 6.29 -57.53 -13.16
CA LEU A 249 6.71 -56.46 -12.25
C LEU A 249 6.56 -55.03 -12.85
N PRO A 250 7.02 -54.73 -14.08
CA PRO A 250 6.75 -53.42 -14.72
C PRO A 250 5.27 -53.11 -14.85
N LEU A 251 4.45 -54.12 -15.18
CA LEU A 251 3.01 -53.97 -15.34
C LEU A 251 2.34 -53.65 -14.00
N VAL A 252 2.76 -54.31 -12.92
CA VAL A 252 2.35 -54.02 -11.54
C VAL A 252 2.67 -52.57 -11.20
N VAL A 253 3.92 -52.13 -11.42
CA VAL A 253 4.35 -50.75 -11.13
C VAL A 253 3.52 -49.74 -11.92
N VAL A 254 3.32 -49.95 -13.23
CA VAL A 254 2.55 -49.04 -14.09
C VAL A 254 1.09 -48.95 -13.64
N ILE A 255 0.43 -50.08 -13.36
CA ILE A 255 -0.99 -50.09 -12.93
C ILE A 255 -1.13 -49.42 -11.56
N ARG A 256 -0.23 -49.72 -10.62
CA ARG A 256 -0.23 -49.14 -9.27
C ARG A 256 0.01 -47.64 -9.30
N LEU A 257 1.06 -47.18 -9.98
CA LEU A 257 1.35 -45.75 -10.10
C LEU A 257 0.23 -45.00 -10.83
N SER A 258 -0.40 -45.62 -11.83
CA SER A 258 -1.58 -45.03 -12.51
C SER A 258 -2.76 -44.86 -11.55
N CYS A 259 -3.06 -45.87 -10.71
CA CYS A 259 -4.06 -45.75 -9.66
C CYS A 259 -3.69 -44.66 -8.64
N PHE A 260 -2.41 -44.56 -8.28
CA PHE A 260 -1.95 -43.54 -7.33
C PHE A 260 -2.11 -42.12 -7.88
N LEU A 261 -1.79 -41.93 -9.15
CA LEU A 261 -2.02 -40.68 -9.87
C LEU A 261 -3.53 -40.34 -9.96
N TYR A 262 -4.37 -41.35 -10.24
CA TYR A 262 -5.82 -41.20 -10.34
C TYR A 262 -6.45 -40.73 -9.02
N PHE A 263 -6.13 -41.38 -7.91
CA PHE A 263 -6.61 -40.99 -6.58
C PHE A 263 -5.90 -39.76 -6.01
N GLY A 264 -5.00 -39.14 -6.77
CA GLY A 264 -4.41 -37.84 -6.44
C GLY A 264 -3.35 -37.88 -5.34
N LEU A 265 -2.70 -39.04 -5.12
CA LEU A 265 -1.75 -39.26 -4.03
C LEU A 265 -0.47 -38.39 -4.07
N TYR A 266 -0.23 -37.72 -5.20
CA TYR A 266 0.90 -36.80 -5.42
C TYR A 266 0.48 -35.33 -5.61
N LYS A 267 -0.82 -35.03 -5.48
CA LYS A 267 -1.36 -33.65 -5.54
C LYS A 267 -1.21 -32.94 -4.20
N THR A 268 -1.30 -33.69 -3.11
CA THR A 268 -1.14 -33.19 -1.74
C THR A 268 0.32 -32.82 -1.50
N LEU A 269 0.59 -31.53 -1.22
CA LEU A 269 1.88 -31.10 -0.66
C LEU A 269 2.13 -31.91 0.60
N ILE A 270 3.36 -32.45 0.78
CA ILE A 270 3.74 -33.28 1.95
C ILE A 270 3.31 -32.63 3.31
N ARG A 271 3.18 -31.29 3.32
CA ARG A 271 2.69 -30.44 4.40
C ARG A 271 1.22 -30.66 4.83
N TYR A 272 0.35 -31.28 4.02
CA TYR A 272 -1.10 -31.40 4.26
C TYR A 272 -1.62 -32.84 4.24
N LEU A 273 -0.76 -33.83 4.51
CA LEU A 273 -1.22 -35.21 4.62
C LEU A 273 -2.26 -35.36 5.75
N SER A 274 -3.48 -35.68 5.36
CA SER A 274 -4.66 -35.79 6.18
C SER A 274 -5.09 -37.26 6.34
N THR A 275 -6.08 -37.53 7.19
CA THR A 275 -6.73 -38.85 7.24
C THR A 275 -7.40 -39.22 5.91
N ALA A 276 -7.78 -38.23 5.10
CA ALA A 276 -8.32 -38.46 3.77
C ALA A 276 -7.27 -39.04 2.80
N ASP A 277 -5.98 -38.72 2.97
CA ASP A 277 -4.91 -39.30 2.14
C ASP A 277 -4.71 -40.79 2.45
N ILE A 278 -4.87 -41.23 3.70
CA ILE A 278 -4.83 -42.66 4.06
C ILE A 278 -6.02 -43.40 3.42
N ILE A 279 -7.21 -42.81 3.46
CA ILE A 279 -8.38 -43.36 2.77
C ILE A 279 -8.14 -43.42 1.25
N ALA A 280 -7.48 -42.42 0.67
CA ALA A 280 -7.10 -42.43 -0.74
C ALA A 280 -6.05 -43.52 -1.06
N VAL A 281 -5.07 -43.76 -0.18
CA VAL A 281 -4.12 -44.90 -0.29
C VAL A 281 -4.91 -46.21 -0.31
N CYS A 282 -5.80 -46.42 0.66
CA CYS A 282 -6.58 -47.66 0.74
C CYS A 282 -7.43 -47.86 -0.52
N LYS A 283 -8.08 -46.81 -1.03
CA LYS A 283 -8.86 -46.86 -2.28
C LYS A 283 -7.97 -47.18 -3.50
N ALA A 284 -6.82 -46.53 -3.62
CA ALA A 284 -5.92 -46.70 -4.75
C ALA A 284 -5.24 -48.07 -4.77
N VAL A 285 -4.79 -48.54 -3.62
CA VAL A 285 -4.20 -49.87 -3.46
C VAL A 285 -5.27 -50.95 -3.64
N SER A 286 -6.49 -50.74 -3.17
CA SER A 286 -7.57 -51.72 -3.41
C SER A 286 -7.96 -51.80 -4.88
N LEU A 287 -8.15 -50.66 -5.56
CA LEU A 287 -8.46 -50.64 -6.99
C LEU A 287 -7.33 -51.25 -7.83
N GLY A 288 -6.08 -50.89 -7.54
CA GLY A 288 -4.92 -51.45 -8.23
C GLY A 288 -4.81 -52.97 -8.04
N SER A 289 -5.10 -53.49 -6.84
CA SER A 289 -5.08 -54.93 -6.58
C SER A 289 -6.21 -55.65 -7.30
N PHE A 290 -7.40 -55.06 -7.32
CA PHE A 290 -8.54 -55.58 -8.06
C PHE A 290 -8.26 -55.66 -9.56
N LEU A 291 -7.68 -54.60 -10.15
CA LEU A 291 -7.28 -54.59 -11.55
C LEU A 291 -6.21 -55.64 -11.86
N LEU A 292 -5.23 -55.82 -10.96
CA LEU A 292 -4.18 -56.83 -11.13
C LEU A 292 -4.73 -58.26 -11.03
N VAL A 293 -5.63 -58.54 -10.09
CA VAL A 293 -6.32 -59.83 -9.99
C VAL A 293 -7.19 -60.08 -11.21
N GLY A 294 -7.96 -59.08 -11.66
CA GLY A 294 -8.76 -59.18 -12.89
C GLY A 294 -7.89 -59.43 -14.12
N LEU A 295 -6.79 -58.70 -14.28
CA LEU A 295 -5.85 -58.87 -15.38
C LEU A 295 -5.16 -60.25 -15.34
N SER A 296 -4.87 -60.76 -14.13
CA SER A 296 -4.32 -62.11 -13.96
C SER A 296 -5.28 -63.20 -14.45
N PHE A 297 -6.60 -62.96 -14.40
CA PHE A 297 -7.61 -63.86 -14.94
C PHE A 297 -7.63 -63.84 -16.48
N PHE A 298 -7.52 -62.66 -17.10
CA PHE A 298 -7.52 -62.51 -18.56
C PHE A 298 -6.24 -62.99 -19.23
N LEU A 299 -5.09 -62.84 -18.56
CA LEU A 299 -3.78 -63.27 -19.06
C LEU A 299 -3.44 -64.73 -18.74
N ASP A 300 -4.41 -65.48 -18.21
CA ASP A 300 -4.30 -66.88 -17.80
C ASP A 300 -3.11 -67.18 -16.86
N LEU A 301 -2.84 -66.26 -15.93
CA LEU A 301 -1.72 -66.34 -14.97
C LEU A 301 -2.02 -67.30 -13.81
N ARG A 302 -2.61 -68.48 -14.11
CA ARG A 302 -2.91 -69.57 -13.15
C ARG A 302 -1.74 -70.02 -12.26
N PRO A 303 -0.46 -69.96 -12.65
CA PRO A 303 0.62 -70.38 -11.75
C PRO A 303 0.88 -69.42 -10.58
N PHE A 304 0.38 -68.17 -10.63
CA PHE A 304 0.56 -67.23 -9.53
C PHE A 304 -0.42 -67.52 -8.39
N SER A 305 0.11 -67.77 -7.20
CA SER A 305 -0.73 -67.91 -6.02
C SER A 305 -1.44 -66.59 -5.73
N ARG A 306 -2.79 -66.62 -5.69
CA ARG A 306 -3.63 -65.46 -5.36
C ARG A 306 -3.28 -64.85 -3.99
N ALA A 307 -2.71 -65.66 -3.10
CA ALA A 307 -2.20 -65.22 -1.81
C ALA A 307 -1.11 -64.15 -1.94
N VAL A 308 -0.29 -64.16 -3.01
CA VAL A 308 0.73 -63.12 -3.24
C VAL A 308 0.08 -61.74 -3.40
N PHE A 309 -1.01 -61.63 -4.16
CA PHE A 309 -1.72 -60.36 -4.34
C PHE A 309 -2.40 -59.89 -3.04
N LEU A 310 -2.87 -60.82 -2.20
CA LEU A 310 -3.47 -60.50 -0.90
C LEU A 310 -2.41 -60.00 0.11
N ILE A 311 -1.27 -60.69 0.17
CA ILE A 311 -0.13 -60.30 1.02
C ILE A 311 0.43 -58.95 0.54
N ASP A 312 0.63 -58.76 -0.77
CA ASP A 312 1.04 -57.48 -1.35
C ASP A 312 0.05 -56.36 -1.01
N TRP A 313 -1.26 -56.60 -1.12
CA TRP A 313 -2.28 -55.61 -0.78
C TRP A 313 -2.17 -55.13 0.68
N LEU A 314 -1.97 -56.06 1.62
CA LEU A 314 -1.77 -55.73 3.04
C LEU A 314 -0.45 -54.99 3.29
N CYS A 315 0.66 -55.53 2.79
CA CYS A 315 2.00 -54.96 2.96
C CYS A 315 2.08 -53.54 2.37
N LEU A 316 1.52 -53.32 1.18
CA LEU A 316 1.58 -52.05 0.49
C LEU A 316 0.76 -50.96 1.20
N ILE A 317 -0.44 -51.28 1.71
CA ILE A 317 -1.22 -50.35 2.53
C ILE A 317 -0.43 -49.95 3.78
N LEU A 318 0.20 -50.93 4.45
CA LEU A 318 0.96 -50.70 5.66
C LEU A 318 2.21 -49.84 5.40
N PHE A 319 3.01 -50.16 4.38
CA PHE A 319 4.21 -49.41 4.04
C PHE A 319 3.90 -47.98 3.60
N MET A 320 2.92 -47.79 2.72
CA MET A 320 2.55 -46.45 2.25
C MET A 320 1.94 -45.60 3.37
N SER A 321 1.10 -46.18 4.23
CA SER A 321 0.51 -45.45 5.36
C SER A 321 1.59 -45.06 6.38
N SER A 322 2.55 -45.95 6.64
CA SER A 322 3.66 -45.71 7.59
C SER A 322 4.60 -44.60 7.10
N LEU A 323 5.01 -44.64 5.82
CA LEU A 323 5.84 -43.58 5.22
C LEU A 323 5.16 -42.21 5.33
N ARG A 324 3.87 -42.16 5.02
CA ARG A 324 3.05 -40.93 5.01
C ARG A 324 2.82 -40.36 6.41
N LEU A 325 2.52 -41.21 7.39
CA LEU A 325 2.38 -40.81 8.81
C LEU A 325 3.72 -40.36 9.40
N GLY A 326 4.82 -41.04 9.07
CA GLY A 326 6.17 -40.65 9.50
C GLY A 326 6.58 -39.28 8.96
N LEU A 327 6.36 -39.02 7.67
CA LEU A 327 6.62 -37.71 7.05
C LEU A 327 5.77 -36.60 7.67
N ARG A 328 4.49 -36.88 7.95
CA ARG A 328 3.58 -35.96 8.65
C ARG A 328 4.10 -35.62 10.04
N PHE A 329 4.43 -36.62 10.85
CA PHE A 329 4.88 -36.43 12.23
C PHE A 329 6.18 -35.62 12.33
N LEU A 330 7.13 -35.88 11.42
CA LEU A 330 8.39 -35.13 11.34
C LEU A 330 8.19 -33.66 10.94
N TRP A 331 7.14 -33.36 10.17
CA TRP A 331 6.81 -32.00 9.74
C TRP A 331 5.90 -31.26 10.73
N GLU A 332 4.96 -31.92 11.39
CA GLU A 332 4.10 -31.32 12.41
C GLU A 332 4.90 -30.83 13.62
N ARG A 333 6.02 -31.49 13.95
CA ARG A 333 6.99 -30.96 14.94
C ARG A 333 7.66 -29.64 14.51
N ARG A 334 7.59 -29.27 13.22
CA ARG A 334 8.17 -28.04 12.64
C ARG A 334 7.15 -26.97 12.22
N ALA A 335 5.85 -27.27 12.11
CA ALA A 335 4.87 -26.34 11.53
C ALA A 335 3.68 -26.06 12.46
N LYS A 336 3.50 -24.79 12.87
CA LYS A 336 2.36 -24.31 13.67
C LYS A 336 1.10 -24.07 12.82
N LYS A 337 0.00 -24.69 13.28
CA LYS A 337 -1.47 -24.45 13.22
C LYS A 337 -2.21 -24.19 11.88
N PRO A 338 -3.42 -24.80 11.69
CA PRO A 338 -4.27 -24.65 10.50
C PRO A 338 -5.25 -23.44 10.55
N VAL A 339 -5.78 -23.09 9.36
CA VAL A 339 -6.55 -21.87 8.99
C VAL A 339 -8.05 -22.01 9.29
N ASN A 340 -8.69 -20.93 9.77
CA ASN A 340 -10.10 -20.85 10.14
C ASN A 340 -10.94 -20.13 9.06
N ARG A 341 -12.17 -20.57 8.78
CA ARG A 341 -13.00 -20.12 7.64
C ARG A 341 -13.62 -18.71 7.76
N ASN A 342 -13.50 -18.04 8.91
CA ASN A 342 -14.07 -16.72 9.17
C ASN A 342 -13.06 -15.56 9.02
N GLN A 343 -11.97 -15.78 8.29
CA GLN A 343 -10.84 -14.85 8.20
C GLN A 343 -10.96 -13.91 6.99
N ARG A 344 -10.76 -12.61 7.20
CA ARG A 344 -10.60 -11.60 6.13
C ARG A 344 -9.33 -11.89 5.35
N ARG A 345 -9.42 -11.98 4.02
CA ARG A 345 -8.25 -12.28 3.17
C ARG A 345 -7.45 -11.02 2.87
N VAL A 346 -6.20 -10.99 3.31
CA VAL A 346 -5.31 -9.82 3.21
C VAL A 346 -4.15 -10.13 2.28
N LEU A 347 -3.78 -9.20 1.41
CA LEU A 347 -2.55 -9.26 0.60
C LEU A 347 -1.57 -8.20 1.12
N ILE A 348 -0.29 -8.54 1.30
CA ILE A 348 0.71 -7.59 1.80
C ILE A 348 1.55 -7.10 0.63
N PHE A 349 1.61 -5.79 0.39
CA PHE A 349 2.49 -5.18 -0.61
C PHE A 349 3.79 -4.71 0.06
N GLY A 350 4.93 -5.25 -0.33
CA GLY A 350 6.21 -5.13 0.36
C GLY A 350 6.58 -6.45 1.04
N ALA A 351 7.61 -7.12 0.52
CA ALA A 351 8.16 -8.39 1.00
C ALA A 351 9.52 -8.19 1.72
N GLY A 352 9.82 -6.96 2.15
CA GLY A 352 10.96 -6.61 3.00
C GLY A 352 10.66 -6.72 4.50
N ASP A 353 11.49 -6.11 5.34
CA ASP A 353 11.38 -6.17 6.80
C ASP A 353 10.05 -5.61 7.33
N ALA A 354 9.57 -4.51 6.73
CA ALA A 354 8.25 -3.96 7.05
C ALA A 354 7.12 -4.94 6.72
N GLY A 355 7.22 -5.66 5.59
CA GLY A 355 6.27 -6.71 5.22
C GLY A 355 6.28 -7.90 6.18
N VAL A 356 7.45 -8.27 6.66
CA VAL A 356 7.62 -9.30 7.69
C VAL A 356 6.92 -8.90 8.99
N LEU A 357 7.11 -7.66 9.43
CA LEU A 357 6.47 -7.12 10.62
C LEU A 357 4.95 -7.01 10.45
N ALA A 358 4.49 -6.55 9.28
CA ALA A 358 3.08 -6.49 8.93
C ALA A 358 2.40 -7.86 9.01
N TYR A 359 3.07 -8.89 8.49
CA TYR A 359 2.60 -10.27 8.61
C TYR A 359 2.51 -10.72 10.07
N GLN A 360 3.54 -10.46 10.88
CA GLN A 360 3.55 -10.83 12.30
C GLN A 360 2.43 -10.15 13.09
N SER A 361 2.18 -8.86 12.84
CA SER A 361 1.09 -8.11 13.47
C SER A 361 -0.28 -8.67 13.09
N LEU A 362 -0.52 -8.99 11.81
CA LEU A 362 -1.77 -9.63 11.39
C LEU A 362 -1.96 -11.02 12.01
N MET A 363 -0.87 -11.78 12.20
CA MET A 363 -0.93 -13.10 12.84
C MET A 363 -1.10 -13.02 14.37
N ALA A 364 -0.76 -11.89 15.00
CA ALA A 364 -1.01 -11.64 16.42
C ALA A 364 -2.52 -11.60 16.72
N GLU A 365 -3.35 -11.07 15.80
CA GLU A 365 -4.81 -11.15 15.86
C GLU A 365 -5.35 -12.51 15.42
N LYS A 366 -5.06 -13.52 16.24
CA LYS A 366 -5.42 -14.92 15.98
C LYS A 366 -6.88 -15.06 15.51
N GLY A 367 -7.05 -15.56 14.30
CA GLY A 367 -8.35 -15.98 13.80
C GLY A 367 -9.11 -14.95 12.96
N LYS A 368 -8.61 -13.71 12.83
CA LYS A 368 -9.30 -12.65 12.05
C LYS A 368 -8.82 -12.48 10.61
N PHE A 369 -7.54 -12.71 10.33
CA PHE A 369 -6.96 -12.46 9.00
C PHE A 369 -6.33 -13.72 8.40
N ASP A 370 -6.52 -13.92 7.09
CA ASP A 370 -5.81 -14.91 6.28
C ASP A 370 -4.95 -14.16 5.26
N VAL A 371 -3.65 -14.12 5.50
CA VAL A 371 -2.72 -13.47 4.57
C VAL A 371 -2.56 -14.36 3.34
N VAL A 372 -3.04 -13.93 2.19
CA VAL A 372 -3.00 -14.69 0.93
C VAL A 372 -1.56 -14.85 0.42
N GLY A 373 -0.79 -13.77 0.48
CA GLY A 373 0.53 -13.69 -0.14
C GLY A 373 1.13 -12.30 -0.01
N PHE A 374 2.32 -12.16 -0.57
CA PHE A 374 3.03 -10.90 -0.67
C PHE A 374 3.06 -10.43 -2.14
N LEU A 375 3.17 -9.14 -2.37
CA LEU A 375 3.60 -8.54 -3.64
C LEU A 375 4.85 -7.71 -3.36
N ASP A 376 5.82 -7.67 -4.28
CA ASP A 376 6.99 -6.80 -4.16
C ASP A 376 7.53 -6.52 -5.55
N ASP A 377 7.84 -5.25 -5.83
CA ASP A 377 8.39 -4.86 -7.12
C ASP A 377 9.84 -5.33 -7.29
N ASP A 378 10.56 -5.60 -6.20
CA ASP A 378 11.91 -6.16 -6.25
C ASP A 378 11.90 -7.55 -6.92
N PRO A 379 12.48 -7.69 -8.13
CA PRO A 379 12.48 -8.94 -8.87
C PRO A 379 13.21 -10.06 -8.12
N ALA A 380 14.17 -9.72 -7.25
CA ALA A 380 14.89 -10.72 -6.46
C ALA A 380 13.99 -11.39 -5.40
N LYS A 381 12.87 -10.78 -5.03
CA LYS A 381 11.94 -11.30 -4.01
C LYS A 381 10.77 -12.07 -4.62
N ARG A 382 10.50 -11.91 -5.92
CA ARG A 382 9.41 -12.59 -6.62
C ARG A 382 9.55 -14.11 -6.53
N HIS A 383 8.40 -14.79 -6.40
CA HIS A 383 8.28 -16.24 -6.22
C HIS A 383 8.94 -16.87 -4.98
N LYS A 384 9.66 -16.09 -4.16
CA LYS A 384 10.17 -16.51 -2.87
C LYS A 384 9.02 -16.71 -1.87
N MET A 385 9.33 -17.39 -0.78
CA MET A 385 8.37 -17.68 0.29
C MET A 385 8.78 -16.97 1.57
N LEU A 386 7.82 -16.29 2.19
CA LEU A 386 7.92 -15.63 3.49
C LEU A 386 6.81 -16.19 4.39
N PHE A 387 7.17 -16.73 5.54
CA PHE A 387 6.23 -17.34 6.49
C PHE A 387 5.25 -18.37 5.86
N GLY A 388 5.72 -19.11 4.86
CA GLY A 388 4.91 -20.10 4.15
C GLY A 388 3.93 -19.52 3.11
N LYS A 389 3.87 -18.19 2.96
CA LYS A 389 3.11 -17.48 1.92
C LYS A 389 4.07 -17.02 0.81
N ARG A 390 3.59 -16.92 -0.42
CA ARG A 390 4.45 -16.65 -1.60
C ARG A 390 4.41 -15.18 -1.98
N VAL A 391 5.50 -14.67 -2.54
CA VAL A 391 5.48 -13.41 -3.30
C VAL A 391 4.87 -13.71 -4.68
N LEU A 392 3.63 -13.25 -4.88
CA LEU A 392 2.74 -13.63 -5.98
C LEU A 392 2.99 -12.84 -7.26
N GLY A 393 3.68 -11.69 -7.18
CA GLY A 393 3.94 -10.80 -8.31
C GLY A 393 4.35 -9.41 -7.82
N ASP A 394 4.19 -8.43 -8.71
CA ASP A 394 4.48 -7.00 -8.53
C ASP A 394 3.20 -6.14 -8.53
N ARG A 395 3.35 -4.82 -8.62
CA ARG A 395 2.23 -3.87 -8.75
C ARG A 395 1.35 -4.08 -9.98
N PHE A 396 1.89 -4.55 -11.10
CA PHE A 396 1.12 -4.77 -12.33
C PHE A 396 0.27 -6.04 -12.24
N ASN A 397 0.71 -7.02 -11.45
CA ASN A 397 -0.06 -8.22 -11.17
C ASN A 397 -1.15 -8.02 -10.11
N LEU A 398 -1.18 -6.87 -9.43
CA LEU A 398 -2.01 -6.62 -8.26
C LEU A 398 -3.50 -6.87 -8.54
N GLU A 399 -4.04 -6.33 -9.64
CA GLU A 399 -5.45 -6.50 -10.00
C GLU A 399 -5.81 -7.97 -10.26
N ALA A 400 -4.99 -8.66 -11.06
CA ALA A 400 -5.19 -10.07 -11.37
C ALA A 400 -5.13 -10.94 -10.11
N VAL A 401 -4.16 -10.69 -9.23
CA VAL A 401 -3.98 -11.40 -7.96
C VAL A 401 -5.14 -11.12 -7.01
N ALA A 402 -5.55 -9.86 -6.88
CA ALA A 402 -6.66 -9.46 -6.02
C ALA A 402 -7.97 -10.18 -6.37
N LYS A 403 -8.32 -10.20 -7.67
CA LYS A 403 -9.51 -10.89 -8.19
C LYS A 403 -9.38 -12.41 -8.06
N LEU A 404 -8.25 -13.00 -8.47
CA LEU A 404 -8.03 -14.45 -8.45
C LEU A 404 -8.14 -15.05 -7.05
N TYR A 405 -7.55 -14.37 -6.06
CA TYR A 405 -7.52 -14.85 -4.67
C TYR A 405 -8.65 -14.33 -3.78
N ARG A 406 -9.56 -13.50 -4.32
CA ARG A 406 -10.65 -12.83 -3.59
C ARG A 406 -10.12 -12.08 -2.37
N VAL A 407 -9.15 -11.21 -2.62
CA VAL A 407 -8.54 -10.35 -1.59
C VAL A 407 -9.57 -9.30 -1.17
N HIS A 408 -9.74 -9.11 0.14
CA HIS A 408 -10.66 -8.10 0.69
C HIS A 408 -9.92 -6.81 1.01
N GLU A 409 -8.62 -6.90 1.33
CA GLU A 409 -7.82 -5.78 1.82
C GLU A 409 -6.34 -5.95 1.41
N ILE A 410 -5.69 -4.85 1.03
CA ILE A 410 -4.25 -4.80 0.72
C ILE A 410 -3.52 -3.98 1.80
N LEU A 411 -2.52 -4.57 2.44
CA LEU A 411 -1.68 -3.89 3.44
C LEU A 411 -0.35 -3.46 2.81
N LEU A 412 -0.14 -2.15 2.65
CA LEU A 412 1.05 -1.53 2.08
C LEU A 412 2.16 -1.43 3.13
N ALA A 413 3.12 -2.36 3.09
CA ALA A 413 4.27 -2.47 3.95
C ALA A 413 5.57 -2.03 3.24
N ILE A 414 5.55 -0.83 2.70
CA ILE A 414 6.66 -0.18 1.98
C ILE A 414 7.01 1.21 2.57
N PRO A 415 7.23 1.33 3.89
CA PRO A 415 7.33 2.63 4.53
C PRO A 415 8.61 3.41 4.20
N SER A 416 9.61 2.74 3.63
CA SER A 416 10.84 3.37 3.12
C SER A 416 10.77 3.77 1.65
N ALA A 417 9.63 3.53 0.97
CA ALA A 417 9.47 3.87 -0.44
C ALA A 417 9.23 5.38 -0.62
N PRO A 418 9.76 6.00 -1.70
CA PRO A 418 9.46 7.39 -2.01
C PRO A 418 7.95 7.64 -2.18
N PRO A 419 7.43 8.84 -1.85
CA PRO A 419 6.00 9.15 -1.97
C PRO A 419 5.42 8.91 -3.37
N GLN A 420 6.23 9.11 -4.42
CA GLN A 420 5.84 8.84 -5.81
C GLN A 420 5.59 7.34 -6.06
N GLU A 421 6.38 6.47 -5.45
CA GLU A 421 6.22 5.01 -5.57
C GLU A 421 4.99 4.52 -4.80
N VAL A 422 4.75 5.07 -3.60
CA VAL A 422 3.54 4.79 -2.83
C VAL A 422 2.28 5.19 -3.61
N ALA A 423 2.28 6.38 -4.22
CA ALA A 423 1.15 6.85 -5.04
C ALA A 423 0.86 5.92 -6.24
N ARG A 424 1.90 5.40 -6.91
CA ARG A 424 1.76 4.44 -8.02
C ARG A 424 1.11 3.13 -7.56
N VAL A 425 1.49 2.62 -6.38
CA VAL A 425 0.90 1.39 -5.82
C VAL A 425 -0.54 1.62 -5.37
N VAL A 426 -0.84 2.80 -4.80
CA VAL A 426 -2.22 3.20 -4.43
C VAL A 426 -3.12 3.23 -5.67
N GLN A 427 -2.66 3.84 -6.77
CA GLN A 427 -3.40 3.81 -8.04
C GLN A 427 -3.66 2.38 -8.53
N ALA A 428 -2.69 1.47 -8.41
CA ALA A 428 -2.89 0.06 -8.77
C ALA A 428 -3.95 -0.62 -7.88
N CYS A 429 -3.99 -0.31 -6.59
CA CYS A 429 -5.04 -0.80 -5.68
C CYS A 429 -6.43 -0.28 -6.05
N GLN A 430 -6.54 0.99 -6.44
CA GLN A 430 -7.78 1.63 -6.88
C GLN A 430 -8.32 0.99 -8.16
N ARG A 431 -7.46 0.79 -9.18
CA ARG A 431 -7.83 0.07 -10.42
C ARG A 431 -8.36 -1.34 -10.14
N ALA A 432 -7.79 -2.01 -9.14
CA ALA A 432 -8.23 -3.33 -8.70
C ALA A 432 -9.55 -3.34 -7.93
N GLY A 433 -10.05 -2.19 -7.48
CA GLY A 433 -11.28 -2.06 -6.69
C GLY A 433 -11.18 -2.65 -5.28
N VAL A 434 -9.98 -2.69 -4.68
CA VAL A 434 -9.74 -3.28 -3.34
C VAL A 434 -9.30 -2.23 -2.34
N GLN A 435 -9.87 -2.28 -1.14
CA GLN A 435 -9.48 -1.40 -0.03
C GLN A 435 -8.02 -1.63 0.36
N PHE A 436 -7.29 -0.57 0.71
CA PHE A 436 -5.90 -0.66 1.16
C PHE A 436 -5.68 0.03 2.52
N ARG A 437 -4.64 -0.39 3.26
CA ARG A 437 -4.13 0.25 4.48
C ARG A 437 -2.61 0.34 4.42
N ILE A 438 -2.01 1.34 5.06
CA ILE A 438 -0.55 1.50 5.12
C ILE A 438 -0.02 0.97 6.45
N PHE A 439 1.08 0.22 6.41
CA PHE A 439 1.77 -0.30 7.59
C PHE A 439 2.92 0.65 7.99
N PRO A 440 2.90 1.24 9.20
CA PRO A 440 3.90 2.24 9.62
C PRO A 440 5.26 1.61 9.99
N THR A 441 6.32 2.43 9.96
CA THR A 441 7.67 2.02 10.42
C THR A 441 7.74 1.99 11.95
N LEU A 442 8.35 0.95 12.53
CA LEU A 442 8.61 0.79 13.98
C LEU A 442 9.62 1.79 14.59
N LYS A 443 9.92 2.92 13.95
CA LYS A 443 10.82 3.91 14.56
C LYS A 443 10.15 4.78 15.64
N ASP A 444 8.83 4.70 15.78
CA ASP A 444 8.10 5.34 16.88
C ASP A 444 7.28 4.34 17.69
N THR A 445 7.70 4.17 18.95
CA THR A 445 6.98 3.57 20.10
C THR A 445 6.70 2.06 20.07
N GLY A 446 7.23 1.38 21.09
CA GLY A 446 7.09 -0.06 21.29
C GLY A 446 5.72 -0.46 21.83
N THR A 447 4.85 -0.93 20.94
CA THR A 447 3.97 -2.12 21.07
C THR A 447 3.11 -2.22 19.80
N PRO A 448 2.98 -3.40 19.16
CA PRO A 448 2.17 -3.55 17.96
C PRO A 448 0.70 -3.71 18.36
N SER A 449 0.01 -2.60 18.67
CA SER A 449 -1.44 -2.59 18.52
C SER A 449 -1.75 -2.40 17.05
N LEU A 450 -2.71 -3.17 16.53
CA LEU A 450 -3.13 -3.00 15.15
C LEU A 450 -3.78 -1.63 15.03
N PHE A 451 -3.12 -0.78 14.24
CA PHE A 451 -3.54 0.57 13.96
C PHE A 451 -4.99 0.57 13.46
N ASN A 452 -5.86 1.15 14.27
CA ASN A 452 -7.09 1.74 13.78
C ASN A 452 -6.71 2.97 12.94
N PRO A 453 -7.34 3.22 11.77
CA PRO A 453 -7.23 4.50 11.11
C PRO A 453 -7.87 5.54 12.03
N SER A 454 -7.09 6.42 12.63
CA SER A 454 -7.65 7.42 13.56
C SER A 454 -7.11 8.84 13.39
N SER A 455 -6.07 9.09 12.59
CA SER A 455 -5.68 10.48 12.30
C SER A 455 -5.30 10.68 10.83
N PRO A 456 -6.28 11.01 9.96
CA PRO A 456 -6.04 11.51 8.60
C PRO A 456 -4.97 12.61 8.53
N GLU A 457 -4.82 13.37 9.62
CA GLU A 457 -3.81 14.41 9.81
C GLU A 457 -2.35 13.94 9.62
N ARG A 458 -1.97 12.76 10.15
CA ARG A 458 -0.60 12.26 10.02
C ARG A 458 -0.31 11.83 8.59
N ASP A 459 -1.28 11.19 7.97
CA ASP A 459 -1.19 10.77 6.57
C ASP A 459 -1.18 11.99 5.65
N LEU A 460 -1.94 13.05 5.97
CA LEU A 460 -1.89 14.33 5.27
C LEU A 460 -0.54 15.02 5.45
N ALA A 461 0.00 15.12 6.67
CA ALA A 461 1.31 15.71 6.92
C ALA A 461 2.43 14.96 6.17
N PHE A 462 2.35 13.63 6.14
CA PHE A 462 3.24 12.77 5.36
C PHE A 462 3.10 13.01 3.85
N LEU A 463 1.87 13.03 3.33
CA LEU A 463 1.59 13.34 1.92
C LEU A 463 2.03 14.75 1.53
N LEU A 464 2.02 15.69 2.47
CA LEU A 464 2.50 17.06 2.29
C LEU A 464 4.03 17.16 2.30
N GLY A 465 4.72 16.09 2.70
CA GLY A 465 6.19 16.02 2.77
C GLY A 465 6.74 16.93 3.86
N GLN A 466 6.02 17.06 4.98
CA GLN A 466 6.45 17.84 6.13
C GLN A 466 7.50 17.03 6.92
N GLU A 467 8.73 17.54 7.00
CA GLU A 467 9.75 16.95 7.87
C GLU A 467 9.47 17.33 9.33
N GLU A 468 9.60 16.35 10.22
CA GLU A 468 9.45 16.61 11.65
C GLU A 468 10.58 17.49 12.19
N MET A 469 10.24 18.54 12.93
CA MET A 469 11.22 19.35 13.63
C MET A 469 11.81 18.57 14.82
N GLY A 470 13.14 18.52 14.88
CA GLY A 470 13.87 18.00 16.03
C GLY A 470 13.78 18.98 17.20
N VAL A 471 13.54 18.47 18.41
CA VAL A 471 13.44 19.27 19.63
C VAL A 471 14.24 18.61 20.75
N ASP A 472 14.91 19.42 21.56
CA ASP A 472 15.64 18.96 22.74
C ASP A 472 14.68 18.58 23.88
N MET A 473 14.20 17.33 23.81
CA MET A 473 13.26 16.76 24.79
C MET A 473 13.78 16.79 26.23
N PRO A 474 15.07 16.49 26.53
CA PRO A 474 15.64 16.66 27.86
C PRO A 474 15.45 18.06 28.47
N THR A 475 15.71 19.12 27.70
CA THR A 475 15.57 20.51 28.19
C THR A 475 14.11 20.85 28.47
N ILE A 476 13.19 20.46 27.58
CA ILE A 476 11.75 20.66 27.80
C ILE A 476 11.27 19.91 29.03
N ARG A 477 11.70 18.65 29.20
CA ARG A 477 11.35 17.86 30.39
C ARG A 477 11.80 18.58 31.66
N ARG A 478 13.03 19.09 31.70
CA ARG A 478 13.55 19.86 32.85
C ARG A 478 12.71 21.11 33.14
N LEU A 479 12.25 21.80 32.09
CA LEU A 479 11.45 23.00 32.21
C LEU A 479 10.01 22.73 32.70
N VAL A 480 9.40 21.63 32.28
CA VAL A 480 7.98 21.34 32.58
C VAL A 480 7.79 20.46 33.82
N GLN A 481 8.72 19.54 34.08
CA GLN A 481 8.58 18.54 35.14
C GLN A 481 8.43 19.19 36.51
N GLY A 482 7.37 18.79 37.24
CA GLY A 482 7.08 19.31 38.58
C GLY A 482 6.63 20.78 38.63
N ARG A 483 6.36 21.42 37.49
CA ARG A 483 5.85 22.79 37.42
C ARG A 483 4.34 22.83 37.19
N ARG A 484 3.71 23.95 37.56
CA ARG A 484 2.32 24.31 37.29
C ARG A 484 2.29 25.06 35.96
N VAL A 485 1.65 24.47 34.97
CA VAL A 485 1.58 25.01 33.61
C VAL A 485 0.14 25.40 33.31
N LEU A 486 -0.07 26.63 32.87
CA LEU A 486 -1.37 27.14 32.43
C LEU A 486 -1.40 27.22 30.90
N VAL A 487 -2.47 26.70 30.29
CA VAL A 487 -2.73 26.79 28.86
C VAL A 487 -4.07 27.49 28.65
N ALA A 488 -4.03 28.72 28.12
CA ALA A 488 -5.21 29.49 27.75
C ALA A 488 -5.50 29.35 26.24
N GLY A 489 -6.76 29.09 25.88
CA GLY A 489 -7.13 28.74 24.49
C GLY A 489 -6.80 27.29 24.15
N ALA A 490 -6.92 26.39 25.13
CA ALA A 490 -6.52 25.00 25.02
C ALA A 490 -7.39 24.15 24.08
N SER A 491 -8.62 24.57 23.80
CA SER A 491 -9.57 23.88 22.91
C SER A 491 -9.22 24.01 21.42
N SER A 492 -8.16 24.75 21.07
CA SER A 492 -7.62 24.78 19.71
C SER A 492 -6.91 23.46 19.36
N ALA A 493 -6.78 23.14 18.07
CA ALA A 493 -6.03 21.95 17.65
C ALA A 493 -4.62 21.94 18.25
N VAL A 494 -3.89 23.06 18.18
CA VAL A 494 -2.56 23.19 18.79
C VAL A 494 -2.63 23.05 20.32
N GLY A 495 -3.62 23.66 20.97
CA GLY A 495 -3.81 23.61 22.43
C GLY A 495 -4.04 22.19 22.95
N ILE A 496 -4.87 21.39 22.26
CA ILE A 496 -5.15 20.00 22.62
C ILE A 496 -3.86 19.16 22.59
N GLU A 497 -3.09 19.27 21.50
CA GLU A 497 -1.81 18.54 21.39
C GLU A 497 -0.76 19.06 22.36
N LEU A 498 -0.73 20.36 22.63
CA LEU A 498 0.18 20.95 23.60
C LEU A 498 -0.12 20.39 25.00
N CYS A 499 -1.38 20.39 25.43
CA CYS A 499 -1.79 19.81 26.71
C CYS A 499 -1.37 18.33 26.81
N ARG A 500 -1.62 17.56 25.76
CA ARG A 500 -1.26 16.14 25.68
C ARG A 500 0.25 15.91 25.79
N GLN A 501 1.06 16.71 25.09
CA GLN A 501 2.52 16.60 25.17
C GLN A 501 3.07 17.08 26.51
N LEU A 502 2.51 18.15 27.08
CA LEU A 502 2.91 18.67 28.39
C LEU A 502 2.72 17.60 29.49
N LEU A 503 1.60 16.86 29.49
CA LEU A 503 1.36 15.79 30.47
C LEU A 503 2.45 14.71 30.48
N ARG A 504 3.03 14.39 29.32
CA ARG A 504 4.12 13.39 29.20
C ARG A 504 5.43 13.83 29.88
N PHE A 505 5.57 15.12 30.15
CA PHE A 505 6.68 15.68 30.93
C PHE A 505 6.39 15.75 32.43
N ALA A 506 5.26 15.21 32.89
CA ALA A 506 4.86 15.12 34.30
C ALA A 506 4.88 16.48 35.03
N PRO A 507 4.06 17.46 34.61
CA PRO A 507 3.86 18.70 35.36
C PRO A 507 3.20 18.38 36.71
N GLN A 508 3.37 19.29 37.69
CA GLN A 508 2.68 19.21 38.97
C GLN A 508 1.17 19.40 38.79
N LYS A 509 0.79 20.42 38.00
CA LYS A 509 -0.59 20.71 37.61
C LYS A 509 -0.61 21.25 36.18
N LEU A 510 -1.56 20.80 35.38
CA LEU A 510 -1.90 21.37 34.08
C LEU A 510 -3.23 22.09 34.21
N ILE A 511 -3.18 23.43 34.23
CA ILE A 511 -4.34 24.31 34.31
C ILE A 511 -4.78 24.65 32.89
N ILE A 512 -6.03 24.35 32.56
CA ILE A 512 -6.57 24.45 31.20
C ILE A 512 -7.70 25.47 31.23
N ILE A 513 -7.54 26.58 30.49
CA ILE A 513 -8.56 27.62 30.38
C ILE A 513 -9.10 27.64 28.96
N ASP A 514 -10.42 27.50 28.83
CA ASP A 514 -11.13 27.78 27.58
C ASP A 514 -12.56 28.29 27.84
N HIS A 515 -13.19 28.81 26.80
CA HIS A 515 -14.56 29.32 26.80
C HIS A 515 -15.56 28.35 26.18
N ASP A 516 -15.08 27.41 25.36
CA ASP A 516 -15.93 26.42 24.70
C ASP A 516 -16.06 25.16 25.56
N GLU A 517 -17.24 24.96 26.15
CA GLU A 517 -17.56 23.83 27.02
C GLU A 517 -17.44 22.49 26.28
N ALA A 518 -17.90 22.43 25.04
CA ALA A 518 -17.94 21.18 24.27
C ALA A 518 -16.51 20.71 23.97
N TYR A 519 -15.65 21.61 23.48
CA TYR A 519 -14.26 21.26 23.19
C TYR A 519 -13.43 21.04 24.45
N LEU A 520 -13.69 21.78 25.53
CA LEU A 520 -13.01 21.55 26.80
C LEU A 520 -13.35 20.15 27.34
N THR A 521 -14.62 19.73 27.24
CA THR A 521 -15.05 18.38 27.64
C THR A 521 -14.39 17.31 26.78
N GLU A 522 -14.34 17.50 25.47
CA GLU A 522 -13.66 16.58 24.54
C GLU A 522 -12.16 16.45 24.88
N LEU A 523 -11.48 17.58 25.11
CA LEU A 523 -10.08 17.60 25.52
C LEU A 523 -9.87 16.81 26.81
N LEU A 524 -10.72 17.00 27.82
CA LEU A 524 -10.57 16.32 29.10
C LEU A 524 -10.68 14.80 28.97
N ILE A 525 -11.61 14.30 28.17
CA ILE A 525 -11.73 12.86 27.91
C ILE A 525 -10.42 12.32 27.33
N HIS A 526 -9.83 13.02 26.36
CA HIS A 526 -8.56 12.61 25.75
C HIS A 526 -7.38 12.67 26.74
N LEU A 527 -7.32 13.66 27.62
CA LEU A 527 -6.22 13.78 28.58
C LEU A 527 -6.32 12.75 29.72
N LEU A 528 -7.53 12.40 30.15
CA LEU A 528 -7.78 11.40 31.19
C LEU A 528 -7.43 9.96 30.77
N GLU A 529 -7.29 9.70 29.46
CA GLU A 529 -6.73 8.45 28.94
C GLU A 529 -5.21 8.33 29.19
N GLU A 530 -4.48 9.46 29.21
CA GLU A 530 -3.01 9.49 29.33
C GLU A 530 -2.52 9.87 30.75
N ALA A 531 -3.34 10.48 31.61
CA ALA A 531 -2.93 10.97 32.94
C ALA A 531 -4.03 10.89 34.00
N SER A 532 -3.65 10.97 35.29
CA SER A 532 -4.59 10.99 36.41
C SER A 532 -5.36 12.32 36.48
N ALA A 533 -6.64 12.25 36.83
CA ALA A 533 -7.50 13.43 37.00
C ALA A 533 -6.92 14.49 37.96
N ASP A 534 -6.17 14.08 39.00
CA ASP A 534 -5.59 14.99 39.98
C ASP A 534 -4.54 15.95 39.40
N GLN A 535 -3.95 15.66 38.23
CA GLN A 535 -2.98 16.54 37.59
C GLN A 535 -3.63 17.61 36.71
N ILE A 536 -4.91 17.46 36.35
CA ILE A 536 -5.57 18.30 35.35
C ILE A 536 -6.59 19.19 36.05
N VAL A 537 -6.55 20.49 35.75
CA VAL A 537 -7.48 21.48 36.30
C VAL A 537 -8.19 22.20 35.15
N PRO A 538 -9.36 21.71 34.71
CA PRO A 538 -10.16 22.40 33.70
C PRO A 538 -10.91 23.59 34.28
N LEU A 539 -10.87 24.73 33.59
CA LEU A 539 -11.53 25.97 33.99
C LEU A 539 -12.27 26.57 32.80
N LEU A 540 -13.61 26.48 32.84
CA LEU A 540 -14.48 27.09 31.85
C LEU A 540 -14.66 28.60 32.16
N CYS A 541 -14.13 29.44 31.28
CA CYS A 541 -14.18 30.90 31.41
C CYS A 541 -15.07 31.50 30.31
N PRO A 542 -16.20 32.16 30.68
CA PRO A 542 -17.04 32.82 29.69
C PRO A 542 -16.28 33.89 28.92
N SER A 543 -16.65 34.05 27.65
CA SER A 543 -16.04 35.03 26.73
C SER A 543 -16.06 36.50 27.21
N GLY A 544 -16.90 36.86 28.17
CA GLY A 544 -17.04 38.23 28.70
C GLY A 544 -16.68 38.41 30.17
N GLY A 545 -15.90 37.50 30.77
CA GLY A 545 -15.48 37.59 32.18
C GLY A 545 -14.15 36.89 32.44
N THR A 546 -13.33 36.73 31.39
CA THR A 546 -12.05 36.03 31.49
C THR A 546 -11.04 36.89 32.26
N GLU A 547 -11.18 38.21 32.20
CA GLU A 547 -10.30 39.20 32.85
C GLU A 547 -10.41 39.12 34.37
N GLU A 548 -11.63 39.16 34.92
CA GLU A 548 -11.89 39.07 36.37
C GLU A 548 -11.52 37.69 36.92
N LYS A 549 -11.85 36.63 36.18
CA LYS A 549 -11.48 35.25 36.56
C LYS A 549 -9.98 34.99 36.42
N SER A 550 -9.28 35.66 35.51
CA SER A 550 -7.84 35.43 35.31
C SER A 550 -7.04 35.77 36.56
N GLU A 551 -7.44 36.80 37.30
CA GLU A 551 -6.83 37.17 38.57
C GLU A 551 -7.04 36.10 39.64
N GLU A 552 -8.27 35.63 39.82
CA GLU A 552 -8.61 34.54 40.75
C GLU A 552 -7.84 33.26 40.41
N ILE A 553 -7.82 32.87 39.13
CA ILE A 553 -7.18 31.64 38.67
C ILE A 553 -5.66 31.71 38.85
N VAL A 554 -5.03 32.80 38.38
CA VAL A 554 -3.57 32.92 38.44
C VAL A 554 -3.09 33.09 39.89
N SER A 555 -3.83 33.81 40.74
CA SER A 555 -3.50 33.94 42.16
C SER A 555 -3.67 32.62 42.94
N THR A 556 -4.68 31.82 42.59
CA THR A 556 -4.96 30.51 43.22
C THR A 556 -3.92 29.46 42.83
N TYR A 557 -3.66 29.29 41.53
CA TYR A 557 -2.82 28.20 41.03
C TYR A 557 -1.35 28.59 40.85
N ARG A 558 -1.02 29.88 40.78
CA ARG A 558 0.34 30.44 40.64
C ARG A 558 1.19 29.67 39.60
N PRO A 559 0.79 29.66 38.32
CA PRO A 559 1.52 28.93 37.28
C PRO A 559 2.93 29.50 37.07
N GLU A 560 3.94 28.63 36.92
CA GLU A 560 5.29 29.05 36.55
C GLU A 560 5.46 29.24 35.04
N ILE A 561 4.62 28.60 34.23
CA ILE A 561 4.63 28.70 32.77
C ILE A 561 3.21 28.96 32.29
N VAL A 562 3.01 30.00 31.48
CA VAL A 562 1.73 30.33 30.86
C VAL A 562 1.86 30.29 29.34
N PHE A 563 1.04 29.47 28.69
CA PHE A 563 0.88 29.49 27.24
C PHE A 563 -0.43 30.21 26.87
N GLN A 564 -0.33 31.29 26.12
CA GLN A 564 -1.48 32.03 25.59
C GLN A 564 -1.68 31.69 24.11
N LEU A 565 -2.67 30.84 23.81
CA LEU A 565 -3.08 30.46 22.45
C LEU A 565 -4.44 31.06 22.05
N GLY A 566 -5.11 31.79 22.96
CA GLY A 566 -6.48 32.26 22.79
C GLY A 566 -6.69 33.44 21.82
N LEU A 567 -5.67 33.85 21.06
CA LEU A 567 -5.77 34.95 20.11
C LEU A 567 -6.57 34.54 18.87
N ARG A 568 -7.53 35.38 18.46
CA ARG A 568 -8.25 35.25 17.21
C ARG A 568 -7.37 35.74 16.07
N LYS A 569 -7.02 34.83 15.15
CA LYS A 569 -6.04 35.06 14.08
C LYS A 569 -6.59 34.96 12.66
N TYR A 570 -7.76 34.35 12.48
CA TYR A 570 -8.36 34.17 11.16
C TYR A 570 -9.37 35.28 10.88
N PRO A 571 -9.18 36.08 9.80
CA PRO A 571 -10.23 36.91 9.27
C PRO A 571 -11.45 36.03 8.95
N PRO A 572 -12.64 36.36 9.46
CA PRO A 572 -13.81 35.58 9.14
C PRO A 572 -14.18 35.70 7.66
N LEU A 573 -14.79 34.66 7.09
CA LEU A 573 -15.32 34.67 5.72
C LEU A 573 -16.53 35.60 5.54
N PHE A 574 -17.12 36.07 6.65
CA PHE A 574 -18.27 36.97 6.69
C PHE A 574 -17.94 38.19 7.55
N ASP A 575 -18.64 39.30 7.31
CA ASP A 575 -18.49 40.53 8.08
C ASP A 575 -19.09 40.35 9.49
N PHE A 576 -18.23 40.10 10.47
CA PHE A 576 -18.58 40.09 11.90
C PHE A 576 -17.99 41.33 12.57
N GLN A 577 -18.30 41.52 13.86
CA GLN A 577 -17.74 42.57 14.72
C GLN A 577 -16.21 42.43 14.91
N ILE A 578 -15.43 42.62 13.84
CA ILE A 578 -13.96 42.47 13.79
C ILE A 578 -13.31 43.42 14.82
N GLU A 579 -13.88 44.60 15.00
CA GLU A 579 -13.45 45.59 16.00
C GLU A 579 -13.47 45.00 17.41
N HIS A 580 -14.55 44.28 17.76
CA HIS A 580 -14.68 43.65 19.06
C HIS A 580 -13.69 42.50 19.25
N LEU A 581 -13.42 41.71 18.20
CA LEU A 581 -12.41 40.64 18.24
C LEU A 581 -11.00 41.20 18.41
N ALA A 582 -10.66 42.27 17.70
CA ALA A 582 -9.37 42.96 17.81
C ALA A 582 -9.17 43.57 19.21
N TRP A 583 -10.19 44.22 19.75
CA TRP A 583 -10.20 44.74 21.12
C TRP A 583 -10.00 43.61 22.15
N ARG A 584 -10.71 42.48 22.01
CA ARG A 584 -10.60 41.32 22.92
C ARG A 584 -9.23 40.66 22.89
N ASN A 585 -8.60 40.52 21.72
CA ASN A 585 -7.24 39.99 21.60
C ASN A 585 -6.27 40.77 22.48
N SER A 586 -6.40 42.11 22.47
CA SER A 586 -5.55 43.03 23.23
C SER A 586 -5.82 42.97 24.73
N LEU A 587 -7.08 43.15 25.12
CA LEU A 587 -7.48 43.25 26.53
C LEU A 587 -7.20 41.95 27.30
N SER A 588 -7.76 40.83 26.85
CA SER A 588 -7.69 39.55 27.57
C SER A 588 -6.25 39.05 27.73
N THR A 589 -5.44 39.20 26.69
CA THR A 589 -4.03 38.80 26.70
C THR A 589 -3.21 39.67 27.64
N PHE A 590 -3.44 40.98 27.65
CA PHE A 590 -2.74 41.89 28.54
C PHE A 590 -3.07 41.63 30.02
N HIS A 591 -4.35 41.39 30.35
CA HIS A 591 -4.75 41.05 31.71
C HIS A 591 -4.10 39.76 32.21
N LEU A 592 -4.16 38.69 31.41
CA LEU A 592 -3.51 37.42 31.76
C LEU A 592 -1.99 37.58 31.94
N ALA A 593 -1.34 38.35 31.05
CA ALA A 593 0.10 38.63 31.14
C ALA A 593 0.46 39.40 32.42
N ARG A 594 -0.32 40.42 32.77
CA ARG A 594 -0.13 41.19 34.01
C ARG A 594 -0.28 40.31 35.25
N GLN A 595 -1.34 39.51 35.31
CA GLN A 595 -1.58 38.62 36.45
C GLN A 595 -0.49 37.56 36.58
N ALA A 596 -0.03 37.01 35.45
CA ALA A 596 1.09 36.08 35.44
C ALA A 596 2.38 36.72 35.99
N ALA A 597 2.72 37.93 35.55
CA ALA A 597 3.90 38.65 36.03
C ALA A 597 3.82 38.95 37.54
N GLN A 598 2.68 39.43 38.02
CA GLN A 598 2.47 39.77 39.43
C GLN A 598 2.53 38.56 40.38
N ASN A 599 2.19 37.36 39.88
CA ASN A 599 2.20 36.12 40.65
C ASN A 599 3.48 35.29 40.45
N GLY A 600 4.54 35.87 39.88
CA GLY A 600 5.86 35.24 39.78
C GLY A 600 5.97 34.16 38.71
N CYS A 601 5.21 34.27 37.62
CA CYS A 601 5.38 33.42 36.44
C CYS A 601 6.80 33.56 35.89
N GLN A 602 7.44 32.45 35.50
CA GLN A 602 8.79 32.47 34.95
C GLN A 602 8.78 32.69 33.44
N TYR A 603 7.89 32.00 32.71
CA TYR A 603 7.78 32.11 31.25
C TYR A 603 6.34 32.38 30.82
N PHE A 604 6.17 33.46 30.06
CA PHE A 604 4.92 33.78 29.37
C PHE A 604 5.09 33.56 27.87
N VAL A 605 4.50 32.48 27.34
CA VAL A 605 4.60 32.10 25.93
C VAL A 605 3.39 32.65 25.17
N LEU A 606 3.64 33.67 24.34
CA LEU A 606 2.65 34.27 23.46
C LEU A 606 2.65 33.55 22.11
N VAL A 607 1.57 32.85 21.77
CA VAL A 607 1.38 32.23 20.45
C VAL A 607 0.66 33.20 19.52
N SER A 608 1.44 33.96 18.77
CA SER A 608 1.00 34.89 17.72
C SER A 608 0.87 34.16 16.36
N SER A 609 0.57 34.92 15.31
CA SER A 609 0.45 34.45 13.92
C SER A 609 1.46 35.16 13.01
N LEU A 610 1.86 34.52 11.91
CA LEU A 610 2.55 35.21 10.82
C LEU A 610 1.75 36.38 10.25
N GLU A 611 0.42 36.33 10.36
CA GLU A 611 -0.46 37.44 9.97
C GLU A 611 -0.19 38.73 10.77
N ALA A 612 0.45 38.66 11.95
CA ALA A 612 0.83 39.85 12.72
C ALA A 612 1.87 40.75 11.99
N ALA A 613 2.54 40.23 10.96
CA ALA A 613 3.39 41.03 10.08
C ALA A 613 2.57 41.92 9.13
N ARG A 614 1.29 41.58 8.89
CA ARG A 614 0.43 42.30 7.95
C ARG A 614 -0.26 43.49 8.61
N ARG A 615 -0.35 44.57 7.85
CA ARG A 615 -0.90 45.88 8.28
C ARG A 615 -2.21 46.24 7.59
N ASP A 616 -2.72 45.35 6.74
CA ASP A 616 -3.87 45.59 5.87
C ASP A 616 -5.21 45.18 6.50
N HIS A 617 -5.20 44.58 7.70
CA HIS A 617 -6.41 44.06 8.34
C HIS A 617 -6.45 44.34 9.85
N PRO A 618 -7.59 44.79 10.43
CA PRO A 618 -7.68 45.14 11.85
C PRO A 618 -7.34 44.00 12.81
N LEU A 619 -7.68 42.77 12.45
CA LEU A 619 -7.33 41.60 13.26
C LEU A 619 -5.80 41.37 13.28
N SER A 620 -5.13 41.50 12.14
CA SER A 620 -3.67 41.39 12.03
C SER A 620 -2.97 42.49 12.81
N ALA A 621 -3.45 43.73 12.69
CA ALA A 621 -2.97 44.85 13.49
C ALA A 621 -3.15 44.60 15.01
N SER A 622 -4.25 43.98 15.44
CA SER A 622 -4.45 43.66 16.86
C SER A 622 -3.41 42.67 17.40
N LEU A 623 -3.02 41.67 16.61
CA LEU A 623 -1.95 40.73 16.98
C LEU A 623 -0.62 41.48 17.14
N ARG A 624 -0.35 42.42 16.23
CA ARG A 624 0.84 43.26 16.30
C ARG A 624 0.83 44.19 17.52
N THR A 625 -0.30 44.79 17.84
CA THR A 625 -0.49 45.59 19.06
C THR A 625 -0.15 44.76 20.31
N VAL A 626 -0.65 43.52 20.38
CA VAL A 626 -0.37 42.60 21.49
C VAL A 626 1.13 42.29 21.61
N GLU A 627 1.79 41.93 20.50
CA GLU A 627 3.23 41.64 20.49
C GLU A 627 4.05 42.82 21.04
N LEU A 628 3.79 44.03 20.56
CA LEU A 628 4.51 45.24 20.99
C LEU A 628 4.19 45.61 22.44
N SER A 629 2.93 45.53 22.83
CA SER A 629 2.47 45.89 24.19
C SER A 629 3.09 44.96 25.24
N LEU A 630 3.09 43.65 24.99
CA LEU A 630 3.69 42.69 25.91
C LEU A 630 5.22 42.81 25.95
N ARG A 631 5.87 43.05 24.80
CA ARG A 631 7.33 43.27 24.78
C ARG A 631 7.73 44.49 25.63
N LEU A 632 6.96 45.58 25.54
CA LEU A 632 7.15 46.76 26.40
C LEU A 632 6.88 46.45 27.88
N PHE A 633 5.79 45.73 28.18
CA PHE A 633 5.40 45.41 29.54
C PHE A 633 6.44 44.51 30.24
N PHE A 634 6.86 43.43 29.60
CA PHE A 634 7.78 42.45 30.19
C PHE A 634 9.25 42.92 30.22
N ALA A 635 9.63 43.97 29.48
CA ALA A 635 10.98 44.54 29.54
C ALA A 635 11.38 45.01 30.96
N ALA A 636 10.40 45.34 31.81
CA ALA A 636 10.61 45.75 33.20
C ALA A 636 10.21 44.68 34.24
N GLN A 637 9.93 43.44 33.82
CA GLN A 637 9.45 42.35 34.69
C GLN A 637 10.50 41.24 34.82
N GLN A 638 10.38 40.41 35.86
CA GLN A 638 11.21 39.21 36.02
C GLN A 638 10.76 38.06 35.11
N THR A 639 9.49 38.05 34.68
CA THR A 639 8.93 37.04 33.78
C THR A 639 9.52 37.18 32.38
N THR A 640 9.99 36.07 31.81
CA THR A 640 10.50 36.03 30.44
C THR A 640 9.36 35.88 29.44
N LEU A 641 9.22 36.86 28.55
CA LEU A 641 8.30 36.77 27.40
C LEU A 641 8.92 35.93 26.29
N VAL A 642 8.19 34.92 25.82
CA VAL A 642 8.54 34.08 24.67
C VAL A 642 7.48 34.31 23.59
N THR A 643 7.79 35.16 22.60
CA THR A 643 6.87 35.45 21.50
C THR A 643 7.15 34.51 20.33
N VAL A 644 6.13 33.77 19.90
CA VAL A 644 6.22 32.80 18.81
C VAL A 644 5.20 33.15 17.73
N ARG A 645 5.64 33.37 16.48
CA ARG A 645 4.74 33.51 15.33
C ARG A 645 4.54 32.16 14.67
N LEU A 646 3.36 31.59 14.88
CA LEU A 646 2.99 30.31 14.29
C LEU A 646 2.43 30.54 12.88
N CYS A 647 2.77 29.66 11.94
CA CYS A 647 2.13 29.60 10.63
C CYS A 647 0.78 28.86 10.72
N ASP A 648 0.15 28.61 9.58
CA ASP A 648 -1.07 27.81 9.58
C ASP A 648 -0.79 26.36 9.98
N VAL A 649 -1.78 25.73 10.59
CA VAL A 649 -1.68 24.37 11.09
C VAL A 649 -2.65 23.49 10.32
N LEU A 650 -2.22 22.30 9.97
CA LEU A 650 -3.07 21.26 9.41
C LEU A 650 -3.95 20.72 10.54
N GLU A 651 -5.22 21.13 10.55
CA GLU A 651 -6.21 20.80 11.56
C GLU A 651 -7.28 19.88 10.96
N SER A 652 -7.60 18.75 11.61
CA SER A 652 -8.77 17.92 11.24
C SER A 652 -10.08 18.40 11.84
N ARG A 653 -10.07 19.44 12.70
CA ARG A 653 -11.27 19.97 13.36
C ARG A 653 -11.28 21.49 13.44
N GLY A 654 -12.44 22.10 13.20
CA GLY A 654 -12.71 23.53 13.41
C GLY A 654 -12.06 24.51 12.41
N GLY A 655 -10.97 24.12 11.75
CA GLY A 655 -10.27 24.94 10.75
C GLY A 655 -10.73 24.73 9.30
N ILE A 656 -10.18 25.54 8.39
CA ILE A 656 -10.50 25.46 6.96
C ILE A 656 -10.13 24.11 6.34
N VAL A 657 -9.03 23.49 6.79
CA VAL A 657 -8.60 22.15 6.34
C VAL A 657 -9.60 21.09 6.78
N ALA A 658 -10.14 21.20 7.99
CA ALA A 658 -11.19 20.32 8.51
C ALA A 658 -12.48 20.43 7.70
N LEU A 659 -12.85 21.66 7.31
CA LEU A 659 -14.02 21.90 6.47
C LEU A 659 -13.83 21.26 5.08
N LEU A 660 -12.67 21.44 4.46
CA LEU A 660 -12.34 20.80 3.18
C LEU A 660 -12.41 19.27 3.29
N GLU A 661 -11.84 18.70 4.36
CA GLU A 661 -11.91 17.28 4.64
C GLU A 661 -13.36 16.79 4.79
N GLN A 662 -14.20 17.48 5.56
CA GLN A 662 -15.61 17.16 5.70
C GLN A 662 -16.37 17.23 4.36
N GLN A 663 -16.11 18.26 3.55
CA GLN A 663 -16.71 18.40 2.22
C GLN A 663 -16.28 17.24 1.30
N ILE A 664 -15.00 16.85 1.33
CA ILE A 664 -14.45 15.74 0.52
C ILE A 664 -15.06 14.40 0.95
N ILE A 665 -15.07 14.10 2.25
CA ILE A 665 -15.66 12.86 2.79
C ILE A 665 -17.16 12.79 2.46
N GLY A 666 -17.86 13.92 2.60
CA GLY A 666 -19.28 14.04 2.31
C GLY A 666 -19.61 14.13 0.82
N ARG A 667 -18.60 14.18 -0.07
CA ARG A 667 -18.75 14.44 -1.51
C ARG A 667 -19.59 15.69 -1.81
N GLN A 668 -19.46 16.69 -0.95
CA GLN A 668 -20.14 17.97 -1.07
C GLN A 668 -19.36 18.88 -2.02
N ARG A 669 -20.03 19.94 -2.49
CA ARG A 669 -19.38 20.97 -3.30
C ARG A 669 -18.24 21.61 -2.51
N LEU A 670 -17.03 21.56 -3.07
CA LEU A 670 -15.83 22.12 -2.47
C LEU A 670 -15.78 23.62 -2.75
N LEU A 671 -15.70 24.43 -1.70
CA LEU A 671 -15.61 25.89 -1.80
C LEU A 671 -14.16 26.31 -1.64
N LEU A 672 -13.55 26.80 -2.72
CA LEU A 672 -12.18 27.30 -2.71
C LEU A 672 -12.15 28.79 -3.04
N PRO A 673 -11.21 29.57 -2.49
CA PRO A 673 -11.03 30.96 -2.90
C PRO A 673 -10.58 31.01 -4.38
N ARG A 674 -11.14 31.93 -5.17
CA ARG A 674 -10.75 32.12 -6.58
C ARG A 674 -9.29 32.55 -6.76
N ARG A 675 -8.71 33.20 -5.76
CA ARG A 675 -7.30 33.58 -5.74
C ARG A 675 -6.53 32.56 -4.90
N GLU A 676 -5.68 31.78 -5.54
CA GLU A 676 -4.79 30.86 -4.84
C GLU A 676 -3.64 31.63 -4.18
N ILE A 677 -3.70 31.75 -2.85
CA ILE A 677 -2.59 32.23 -2.03
C ILE A 677 -1.96 31.00 -1.38
N LYS A 678 -0.63 30.90 -1.46
CA LYS A 678 0.11 29.85 -0.76
C LYS A 678 0.45 30.34 0.64
N HIS A 679 0.00 29.58 1.64
CA HIS A 679 0.28 29.85 3.04
C HIS A 679 1.26 28.81 3.58
N PRO A 680 2.21 29.19 4.45
CA PRO A 680 3.05 28.23 5.16
C PRO A 680 2.22 27.39 6.12
N PHE A 681 2.31 26.06 6.00
CA PHE A 681 1.65 25.13 6.92
C PHE A 681 2.65 24.33 7.76
N LEU A 682 2.20 23.92 8.94
CA LEU A 682 2.82 22.93 9.83
C LEU A 682 1.79 21.85 10.21
N SER A 683 2.27 20.66 10.56
CA SER A 683 1.44 19.69 11.27
C SER A 683 1.17 20.14 12.71
N LYS A 684 0.07 19.68 13.33
CA LYS A 684 -0.25 19.90 14.76
C LYS A 684 0.92 19.57 15.68
N GLN A 685 1.59 18.43 15.43
CA GLN A 685 2.77 18.01 16.18
C GLN A 685 3.97 18.93 15.90
N GLY A 686 4.20 19.31 14.64
CA GLY A 686 5.24 20.26 14.26
C GLY A 686 5.06 21.63 14.93
N ALA A 687 3.82 22.11 15.02
CA ALA A 687 3.47 23.34 15.72
C ALA A 687 3.76 23.26 17.22
N VAL A 688 3.37 22.18 17.90
CA VAL A 688 3.66 22.03 19.34
C VAL A 688 5.17 21.87 19.59
N ARG A 689 5.87 21.12 18.74
CA ARG A 689 7.33 20.99 18.79
C ARG A 689 8.03 22.33 18.59
N PHE A 690 7.52 23.18 17.70
CA PHE A 690 7.99 24.54 17.51
C PHE A 690 7.81 25.39 18.77
N LEU A 691 6.64 25.32 19.41
CA LEU A 691 6.33 26.06 20.63
C LEU A 691 7.27 25.66 21.78
N LEU A 692 7.38 24.35 22.04
CA LEU A 692 8.22 23.82 23.11
C LEU A 692 9.71 24.05 22.82
N GLY A 693 10.13 23.95 21.56
CA GLY A 693 11.50 24.26 21.13
C GLY A 693 11.85 25.73 21.30
N SER A 694 10.91 26.63 21.00
CA SER A 694 11.08 28.08 21.22
C SER A 694 11.21 28.40 22.71
N LEU A 695 10.41 27.76 23.57
CA LEU A 695 10.54 27.88 25.02
C LEU A 695 11.90 27.38 25.53
N ALA A 696 12.36 26.22 25.04
CA ALA A 696 13.67 25.68 25.41
C ALA A 696 14.83 26.57 24.96
N LEU A 697 14.74 27.17 23.77
CA LEU A 697 15.73 28.14 23.30
C LEU A 697 15.72 29.42 24.12
N ALA A 698 14.53 29.93 24.48
CA ALA A 698 14.39 31.12 25.30
C ALA A 698 15.02 30.96 26.70
N ASP A 699 14.99 29.75 27.29
CA ASP A 699 15.68 29.44 28.55
C ASP A 699 17.21 29.60 28.46
N THR A 700 17.78 29.36 27.28
CA THR A 700 19.24 29.43 27.06
C THR A 700 19.73 30.80 26.61
N LEU A 701 18.83 31.66 26.11
CA LEU A 701 19.17 32.96 25.57
C LEU A 701 19.05 34.05 26.64
N PRO A 702 19.96 35.04 26.67
CA PRO A 702 19.75 36.24 27.48
C PRO A 702 18.45 36.94 27.08
N SER A 703 17.71 37.50 28.04
CA SER A 703 16.40 38.15 27.80
C SER A 703 16.47 39.28 26.75
N GLU A 704 17.60 39.98 26.64
CA GLU A 704 17.85 41.02 25.63
C GLU A 704 18.01 40.47 24.20
N GLN A 705 18.32 39.17 24.07
CA GLN A 705 18.51 38.47 22.79
C GLN A 705 17.27 37.68 22.35
N ALA A 706 16.24 37.60 23.21
CA ALA A 706 14.97 36.97 22.91
C ALA A 706 14.18 37.84 21.91
N GLY A 707 14.27 37.49 20.63
CA GLY A 707 13.45 38.07 19.57
C GLY A 707 12.11 37.34 19.42
N ILE A 708 11.49 37.50 18.25
CA ILE A 708 10.28 36.75 17.89
C ILE A 708 10.72 35.44 17.22
N PHE A 709 10.28 34.31 17.76
CA PHE A 709 10.58 33.00 17.18
C PHE A 709 9.67 32.72 15.98
N VAL A 710 10.27 32.31 14.86
CA VAL A 710 9.59 32.02 13.59
C VAL A 710 10.03 30.65 13.08
N CYS A 711 9.09 29.87 12.53
CA CYS A 711 9.40 28.56 11.95
C CYS A 711 10.04 28.72 10.56
N THR A 712 11.22 28.13 10.34
CA THR A 712 11.93 28.19 9.05
C THR A 712 11.65 26.99 8.16
N ARG A 713 10.97 25.95 8.68
CA ARG A 713 10.71 24.67 7.99
C ARG A 713 9.26 24.49 7.53
N SER A 714 8.47 25.55 7.47
CA SER A 714 7.10 25.50 6.95
C SER A 714 7.09 25.39 5.42
N LYS A 715 6.14 24.63 4.88
CA LYS A 715 5.94 24.52 3.43
C LYS A 715 4.76 25.39 2.99
N ALA A 716 4.99 26.25 2.01
CA ALA A 716 3.93 27.07 1.42
C ALA A 716 3.04 26.22 0.50
N LEU A 717 1.75 26.13 0.80
CA LEU A 717 0.75 25.34 0.08
C LEU A 717 -0.50 26.15 -0.19
N SER A 718 -1.18 25.93 -1.31
CA SER A 718 -2.53 26.47 -1.53
C SER A 718 -3.60 25.54 -0.96
N LEU A 719 -4.79 26.09 -0.67
CA LEU A 719 -5.93 25.27 -0.23
C LEU A 719 -6.35 24.25 -1.30
N ALA A 720 -6.20 24.60 -2.59
CA ALA A 720 -6.43 23.67 -3.70
C ALA A 720 -5.44 22.50 -3.69
N GLU A 721 -4.15 22.74 -3.44
CA GLU A 721 -3.14 21.69 -3.28
C GLU A 721 -3.45 20.77 -2.09
N ILE A 722 -3.92 21.34 -0.97
CA ILE A 722 -4.34 20.56 0.21
C ILE A 722 -5.57 19.71 -0.11
N ALA A 723 -6.60 20.31 -0.73
CA ALA A 723 -7.81 19.62 -1.13
C ALA A 723 -7.53 18.47 -2.11
N GLY A 724 -6.67 18.67 -3.11
CA GLY A 724 -6.32 17.63 -4.08
C GLY A 724 -5.62 16.44 -3.44
N ARG A 725 -4.74 16.69 -2.45
CA ARG A 725 -4.07 15.62 -1.70
C ARG A 725 -5.01 14.92 -0.72
N LEU A 726 -5.91 15.66 -0.08
CA LEU A 726 -6.98 15.08 0.74
C LEU A 726 -7.91 14.19 -0.10
N ALA A 727 -8.36 14.67 -1.27
CA ALA A 727 -9.15 13.87 -2.19
C ALA A 727 -8.41 12.58 -2.58
N THR A 728 -7.13 12.70 -2.95
CA THR A 728 -6.27 11.54 -3.26
C THR A 728 -6.17 10.56 -2.10
N LEU A 729 -6.01 11.04 -0.86
CA LEU A 729 -5.98 10.22 0.37
C LEU A 729 -7.27 9.41 0.52
N TYR A 730 -8.42 10.03 0.27
CA TYR A 730 -9.74 9.39 0.33
C TYR A 730 -10.10 8.61 -0.94
N GLY A 731 -9.19 8.54 -1.91
CA GLY A 731 -9.39 7.84 -3.17
C GLY A 731 -10.42 8.50 -4.11
N LEU A 732 -10.54 9.82 -4.02
CA LEU A 732 -11.45 10.65 -4.80
C LEU A 732 -10.66 11.57 -5.75
N GLN A 733 -11.27 11.92 -6.88
CA GLN A 733 -10.73 12.92 -7.81
C GLN A 733 -11.54 14.22 -7.75
N LEU A 734 -10.84 15.35 -7.59
CA LEU A 734 -11.46 16.68 -7.65
C LEU A 734 -11.97 16.97 -9.06
N GLU A 735 -13.02 17.80 -9.17
CA GLU A 735 -13.74 18.16 -10.39
C GLU A 735 -14.53 17.03 -11.07
N GLU A 736 -14.01 15.79 -11.05
CA GLU A 736 -14.73 14.62 -11.58
C GLU A 736 -15.78 14.08 -10.60
N GLU A 737 -15.36 13.80 -9.35
CA GLU A 737 -16.24 13.21 -8.33
C GLU A 737 -16.72 14.24 -7.30
N ILE A 738 -16.01 15.37 -7.18
CA ILE A 738 -16.30 16.44 -6.23
C ILE A 738 -16.35 17.77 -6.99
N PRO A 739 -17.53 18.41 -7.12
CA PRO A 739 -17.63 19.68 -7.82
C PRO A 739 -16.92 20.78 -7.04
N VAL A 740 -16.03 21.52 -7.71
CA VAL A 740 -15.29 22.65 -7.14
C VAL A 740 -15.95 23.96 -7.57
N GLU A 741 -16.18 24.86 -6.61
CA GLU A 741 -16.62 26.23 -6.86
C GLU A 741 -15.64 27.23 -6.27
N TYR A 742 -15.31 28.23 -7.07
CA TYR A 742 -14.42 29.30 -6.68
C TYR A 742 -15.23 30.51 -6.17
N LEU A 743 -15.04 30.84 -4.89
CA LEU A 743 -15.65 31.99 -4.24
C LEU A 743 -15.11 33.30 -4.79
N PRO A 744 -15.93 34.36 -4.89
CA PRO A 744 -15.47 35.70 -5.26
C PRO A 744 -14.42 36.21 -4.25
N PRO A 745 -13.51 37.10 -4.67
CA PRO A 745 -12.52 37.68 -3.76
C PRO A 745 -13.22 38.43 -2.61
N LEU A 746 -12.70 38.26 -1.40
CA LEU A 746 -13.21 38.95 -0.21
C LEU A 746 -12.92 40.47 -0.31
N GLU A 747 -13.85 41.30 0.15
CA GLU A 747 -13.62 42.75 0.27
C GLU A 747 -12.42 43.00 1.19
N GLY A 748 -11.44 43.78 0.71
CA GLY A 748 -10.15 44.02 1.40
C GLY A 748 -8.97 43.22 0.83
N GLU A 749 -9.18 42.25 -0.07
CA GLU A 749 -8.07 41.68 -0.84
C GLU A 749 -7.59 42.67 -1.91
N SER A 750 -6.37 43.19 -1.74
CA SER A 750 -5.74 44.14 -2.67
C SER A 750 -5.67 43.64 -4.12
N SER A 751 -5.94 44.55 -5.06
CA SER A 751 -6.05 44.37 -6.52
C SER A 751 -4.88 43.64 -7.19
N PRO A 752 -5.08 43.06 -8.40
CA PRO A 752 -4.03 42.36 -9.12
C PRO A 752 -2.91 43.34 -9.52
N GLY A 753 -1.67 43.08 -9.12
CA GLY A 753 -0.48 43.80 -9.60
C GLY A 753 0.21 44.74 -8.62
N THR A 754 -0.33 44.97 -7.43
CA THR A 754 0.47 45.56 -6.34
C THR A 754 1.23 44.43 -5.65
N PRO A 755 2.58 44.41 -5.65
CA PRO A 755 3.30 43.56 -4.70
C PRO A 755 2.79 43.96 -3.32
N ARG A 756 2.19 43.00 -2.60
CA ARG A 756 1.86 43.22 -1.19
C ARG A 756 3.16 43.65 -0.54
N SER A 757 3.17 44.82 0.09
CA SER A 757 4.30 45.28 0.88
C SER A 757 4.44 44.35 2.09
N THR A 758 5.01 43.18 1.88
CA THR A 758 5.92 42.65 2.88
C THR A 758 7.04 43.69 2.90
N GLY A 759 6.95 44.68 3.80
CA GLY A 759 8.16 45.40 4.18
C GLY A 759 9.23 44.33 4.43
N GLU A 760 10.43 44.52 3.89
CA GLU A 760 11.51 43.51 3.97
C GLU A 760 11.53 42.93 5.38
N GLU A 761 11.10 41.66 5.52
CA GLU A 761 11.07 41.03 6.83
C GLU A 761 12.51 41.02 7.34
N PRO A 762 12.74 41.42 8.60
CA PRO A 762 14.08 41.49 9.14
C PRO A 762 14.78 40.14 8.95
N PRO A 763 16.09 40.14 8.63
CA PRO A 763 16.82 38.90 8.42
C PRO A 763 16.69 37.98 9.64
N LEU A 764 16.29 36.74 9.39
CA LEU A 764 16.16 35.72 10.42
C LEU A 764 17.54 35.32 10.94
N GLY A 765 17.78 35.54 12.24
CA GLY A 765 18.94 35.00 12.92
C GLY A 765 18.84 33.48 13.02
N SER A 766 19.94 32.78 12.72
CA SER A 766 20.04 31.34 12.90
C SER A 766 20.11 30.97 14.39
N THR A 767 19.48 29.86 14.76
CA THR A 767 19.60 29.28 16.12
C THR A 767 20.32 27.94 16.06
N GLN A 768 20.63 27.36 17.23
CA GLN A 768 21.15 26.00 17.32
C GLN A 768 20.16 24.96 16.75
N ASN A 769 18.86 25.30 16.65
CA ASN A 769 17.86 24.49 15.99
C ASN A 769 17.61 25.01 14.56
N PRO A 770 17.99 24.27 13.50
CA PRO A 770 17.81 24.73 12.12
C PRO A 770 16.34 24.90 11.70
N GLY A 771 15.37 24.44 12.51
CA GLY A 771 13.94 24.64 12.28
C GLY A 771 13.34 25.91 12.90
N ILE A 772 14.11 26.61 13.74
CA ILE A 772 13.65 27.78 14.49
C ILE A 772 14.57 28.97 14.18
N GLY A 773 14.01 30.02 13.61
CA GLY A 773 14.68 31.31 13.42
C GLY A 773 14.26 32.31 14.50
N ILE A 774 15.11 33.29 14.76
CA ILE A 774 14.79 34.43 15.63
C ILE A 774 14.79 35.69 14.78
N MET A 775 13.63 36.32 14.69
CA MET A 775 13.48 37.61 14.06
C MET A 775 13.71 38.71 15.10
N ARG A 776 14.69 39.58 14.81
CA ARG A 776 15.02 40.74 15.64
C ARG A 776 14.58 41.99 14.92
N GLU A 777 13.52 42.59 15.41
CA GLU A 777 13.07 43.90 14.96
C GLU A 777 13.63 44.96 15.89
N GLU A 778 14.29 45.98 15.32
CA GLU A 778 14.55 47.24 16.01
C GLU A 778 13.20 47.86 16.39
N PRO A 779 13.06 48.45 17.59
CA PRO A 779 11.79 49.02 18.03
C PRO A 779 11.37 50.12 17.05
N PRO A 780 10.25 49.96 16.31
CA PRO A 780 9.85 50.95 15.32
C PRO A 780 9.42 52.26 16.01
N ALA A 781 9.23 53.33 15.23
CA ALA A 781 8.50 54.53 15.71
C ALA A 781 7.13 54.19 16.31
N GLU A 782 6.52 53.07 15.88
CA GLU A 782 5.31 52.44 16.44
C GLU A 782 5.46 52.11 17.93
N MET A 783 6.64 51.65 18.37
CA MET A 783 6.87 51.31 19.78
C MET A 783 6.82 52.56 20.67
N GLN A 784 7.23 53.73 20.17
CA GLN A 784 7.11 54.99 20.92
C GLN A 784 5.65 55.42 21.08
N GLU A 785 4.80 55.16 20.09
CA GLU A 785 3.37 55.51 20.09
C GLU A 785 2.57 54.56 20.98
N VAL A 786 2.81 53.25 20.84
CA VAL A 786 2.30 52.21 21.74
C VAL A 786 2.78 52.48 23.17
N SER A 787 4.04 52.87 23.38
CA SER A 787 4.57 53.24 24.70
C SER A 787 3.87 54.47 25.27
N ARG A 788 3.64 55.54 24.51
CA ARG A 788 2.94 56.75 25.02
C ARG A 788 1.53 56.45 25.51
N ASN A 789 0.82 55.55 24.82
CA ASN A 789 -0.60 55.30 25.08
C ASN A 789 -0.84 54.15 26.07
N ILE A 790 0.00 53.11 26.07
CA ILE A 790 -0.25 51.87 26.82
C ILE A 790 0.58 51.82 28.12
N GLN A 791 1.76 52.43 28.16
CA GLN A 791 2.59 52.46 29.37
C GLN A 791 1.89 53.08 30.60
N PRO A 792 1.06 54.14 30.46
CA PRO A 792 0.26 54.64 31.59
C PRO A 792 -0.74 53.63 32.14
N LEU A 793 -1.20 52.68 31.31
CA LEU A 793 -2.16 51.66 31.71
C LEU A 793 -1.50 50.57 32.56
N PHE A 794 -0.20 50.31 32.40
CA PHE A 794 0.52 49.27 33.15
C PHE A 794 0.40 49.41 34.67
N THR A 795 0.14 50.62 35.18
CA THR A 795 0.03 50.93 36.62
C THR A 795 -1.40 51.16 37.11
N ARG A 796 -2.39 51.25 36.22
CA ARG A 796 -3.79 51.55 36.58
C ARG A 796 -4.57 50.32 37.07
N PRO A 797 -5.65 50.50 37.86
CA PRO A 797 -6.55 49.42 38.23
C PRO A 797 -7.25 48.80 36.99
N VAL A 798 -7.61 47.52 37.09
CA VAL A 798 -8.22 46.71 36.01
C VAL A 798 -9.47 47.38 35.43
N GLN A 799 -10.25 48.08 36.25
CA GLN A 799 -11.48 48.77 35.83
C GLN A 799 -11.22 49.88 34.80
N ASP A 800 -10.06 50.51 34.83
CA ASP A 800 -9.69 51.57 33.87
C ASP A 800 -9.35 51.00 32.49
N PHE A 801 -9.02 49.70 32.39
CA PHE A 801 -8.70 49.04 31.12
C PHE A 801 -9.92 48.82 30.23
N PHE A 802 -11.10 48.63 30.83
CA PHE A 802 -12.35 48.50 30.09
C PHE A 802 -12.76 49.82 29.42
N ASN A 803 -12.28 50.95 29.93
CA ASN A 803 -12.54 52.29 29.37
C ASN A 803 -11.52 52.69 28.29
N VAL A 804 -10.53 51.84 27.99
CA VAL A 804 -9.53 52.10 26.95
C VAL A 804 -10.05 51.61 25.60
N ASN A 805 -10.07 52.51 24.62
CA ASN A 805 -10.40 52.15 23.25
C ASN A 805 -9.21 51.48 22.55
N TRP A 806 -9.00 50.18 22.82
CA TRP A 806 -7.97 49.38 22.16
C TRP A 806 -8.14 49.31 20.63
N TYR A 807 -9.35 49.55 20.14
CA TYR A 807 -9.63 49.62 18.72
C TYR A 807 -9.00 50.86 18.08
N ASP A 808 -9.11 52.04 18.69
CA ASP A 808 -8.47 53.26 18.18
C ASP A 808 -6.93 53.10 18.13
N HIS A 809 -6.34 52.46 19.14
CA HIS A 809 -4.90 52.16 19.14
C HIS A 809 -4.51 51.20 18.01
N THR A 810 -5.37 50.24 17.69
CA THR A 810 -5.18 49.31 16.57
C THR A 810 -5.36 50.05 15.23
N GLN A 811 -6.32 50.97 15.13
CA GLN A 811 -6.56 51.81 13.95
C GLN A 811 -5.42 52.78 13.66
N HIS A 812 -4.80 53.37 14.68
CA HIS A 812 -3.61 54.21 14.50
C HIS A 812 -2.42 53.44 13.88
N LEU A 813 -2.28 52.15 14.20
CA LEU A 813 -1.29 51.28 13.55
C LEU A 813 -1.64 50.95 12.08
N LEU A 814 -2.93 50.95 11.71
CA LEU A 814 -3.39 50.74 10.34
C LEU A 814 -3.21 51.99 9.46
N LEU A 815 -3.45 53.19 9.99
CA LEU A 815 -3.59 54.44 9.21
C LEU A 815 -2.28 55.07 8.72
N ARG A 816 -1.11 54.57 9.13
CA ARG A 816 0.18 55.23 8.83
C ARG A 816 0.76 54.96 7.45
N GLU A 817 0.24 53.99 6.70
CA GLU A 817 0.65 53.76 5.30
C GLU A 817 -0.27 54.44 4.27
N GLY A 818 -1.35 55.11 4.71
CA GLY A 818 -2.27 55.87 3.83
C GLY A 818 -1.93 57.35 3.65
N THR A 819 -0.93 57.88 4.36
CA THR A 819 -0.50 59.29 4.25
C THR A 819 1.03 59.41 4.29
N ARG A 820 1.69 58.93 3.22
CA ARG A 820 2.97 59.46 2.76
C ARG A 820 3.08 59.36 1.25
#